data_AF-A1VMS6-F1
#
_entry.id   AF-A1VMS6-F1
#
_cell.length_a   1.000
_cell.length_b   1.000
_cell.length_c   1.000
_cell.angle_alpha   90.00
_cell.angle_beta   90.00
_cell.angle_gamma   90.00
#
_symmetry.space_group_name_H-M   'P 1'
#
loop_
_entity.id
_entity.type
_entity.pdbx_description
1 polymer ?
#
loop_
_entity_poly.entity_id
_entity_poly.type
_entity_poly.pdbx_seq_one_letter_code
_entity_poly.pdbx_strand_id
1 'polypeptide(L)'
;MKLQQFYLYRALVTSGIKPLLVPNGLVREGPEKQLQRQFLYWGSHTLQRILAVILFTVFWLAPAAAETPRSINMKLLVVSADGNEPVFAGIKSILNQIGIPYDTLVASKTPLTAQTLSDGLGAGRYQGVLLTTGNLAYEASPNNWQSAFTQAQWQMLWQYEADFRVRQATLYTYPAGAPDNYGLTPISAADTSYTPLKASLTTAGQQLFGYLNPASPVSITGAWTYLVKPISSGNPVSLLNTADGYSLASIYTYPDGRQNLAITTDGNPELTHTLLLGYGVVNWVSKGFFLGERKVYLNAQPDDIMIPDDIWDPVRLSDQTGIEYRITGNDYNRLITWQNAMRASNTNAAQIELEMPYNGVGVSGIYPNDTLTAAIRSKPNQFKWISHTYEHELLTDISYTNALAQLSKNHTVAQQLGFSKYQKDSMIQPEISGLNNPEFLRAAKDFGIRYILSDTSQPGWKNPSPNTGFYSLHQPSILIIPRYPTNLYYNVSTPTEWLSEYNYFYAPGGLFPTWDHKLTYSELLNKESEIWLRYLLKFDLNSVMFHQSNLRAYDNKNSLLGDLINATLAKYNSMYKLPIRSPSQHDTGLLMAARMTYNDSGVSGRIVLGTTNSIALKTVKPVKAPLTGINYGTAKETYGGQTISTISLGANGTLTIPAPAW
;
A
#
# COMPACT_ATOMS: atom_id res chain seq x y z
N MET A 1 12.84 8.64 3.09
CA MET A 1 11.56 9.19 3.59
C MET A 1 11.53 10.74 3.50
N LYS A 2 11.78 11.30 2.30
CA LYS A 2 11.64 12.73 1.94
C LYS A 2 11.19 12.89 0.47
N LEU A 3 10.34 11.98 -0.03
CA LEU A 3 9.88 11.99 -1.43
C LEU A 3 8.35 12.01 -1.61
N GLN A 4 7.60 12.27 -0.53
CA GLN A 4 6.13 12.35 -0.57
C GLN A 4 5.54 13.64 0.02
N GLN A 5 6.36 14.65 0.32
CA GLN A 5 5.89 15.93 0.87
C GLN A 5 6.05 17.16 -0.04
N PHE A 6 6.38 16.99 -1.33
CA PHE A 6 6.73 18.13 -2.17
C PHE A 6 5.81 18.31 -3.38
N TYR A 7 4.53 18.62 -3.13
CA TYR A 7 3.70 19.35 -4.11
C TYR A 7 2.68 20.24 -3.38
N LEU A 8 3.20 21.31 -2.78
CA LEU A 8 2.44 22.46 -2.30
C LEU A 8 3.32 23.71 -2.46
N TYR A 9 3.79 23.98 -3.67
CA TYR A 9 4.49 25.23 -4.01
C TYR A 9 4.36 25.57 -5.51
N ARG A 10 3.12 25.76 -5.97
CA ARG A 10 2.82 26.50 -7.22
C ARG A 10 1.49 27.26 -7.10
N ALA A 11 1.42 28.13 -6.11
CA ALA A 11 0.50 29.26 -6.06
C ALA A 11 1.02 30.23 -5.00
N LEU A 12 1.84 31.22 -5.42
CA LEU A 12 2.20 32.49 -4.74
C LEU A 12 3.62 32.91 -5.14
N VAL A 13 3.74 33.55 -6.30
CA VAL A 13 4.80 34.52 -6.57
C VAL A 13 4.10 35.83 -6.88
N THR A 14 3.81 36.61 -5.85
CA THR A 14 3.57 38.07 -5.91
C THR A 14 3.30 38.58 -4.49
N SER A 15 4.37 38.76 -3.70
CA SER A 15 4.49 39.85 -2.71
C SER A 15 5.85 39.71 -2.03
N GLY A 16 6.83 40.46 -2.52
CA GLY A 16 8.17 40.45 -1.96
C GLY A 16 8.18 41.04 -0.55
N ILE A 17 8.60 40.25 0.43
CA ILE A 17 9.16 40.70 1.71
C ILE A 17 10.25 39.69 2.11
N LYS A 18 11.49 40.16 2.30
CA LYS A 18 12.64 39.38 2.79
C LYS A 18 12.53 39.11 4.30
N PRO A 19 13.15 38.02 4.80
CA PRO A 19 13.82 38.08 6.09
C PRO A 19 15.26 37.54 6.09
N LEU A 20 16.01 38.05 7.07
CA LEU A 20 17.44 37.90 7.34
C LEU A 20 17.88 36.46 7.67
N LEU A 21 19.10 36.13 7.25
CA LEU A 21 19.96 35.05 7.71
C LEU A 21 20.60 35.38 9.06
N VAL A 22 20.72 34.39 9.98
CA VAL A 22 21.96 34.00 10.71
C VAL A 22 21.78 32.53 11.22
N PRO A 23 22.83 31.67 11.23
CA PRO A 23 22.73 30.21 11.44
C PRO A 23 23.10 29.77 12.87
N ASN A 24 22.72 28.55 13.25
CA ASN A 24 23.61 27.53 13.86
C ASN A 24 22.85 26.24 14.20
N GLY A 25 23.52 25.12 13.96
CA GLY A 25 23.02 23.79 14.31
C GLY A 25 23.16 23.47 15.80
N LEU A 26 22.55 22.37 16.21
CA LEU A 26 23.12 21.37 17.12
C LEU A 26 22.14 20.20 17.26
N VAL A 27 22.71 19.01 17.08
CA VAL A 27 22.17 17.70 17.46
C VAL A 27 21.85 17.70 18.96
N ARG A 28 20.70 17.15 19.36
CA ARG A 28 20.42 16.84 20.77
C ARG A 28 20.29 15.34 20.97
N GLU A 29 21.25 14.82 21.73
CA GLU A 29 21.33 13.49 22.33
C GLU A 29 20.20 13.30 23.36
N GLY A 30 19.73 12.06 23.49
CA GLY A 30 18.72 11.64 24.48
C GLY A 30 19.32 11.43 25.88
N PRO A 31 18.60 11.73 26.97
CA PRO A 31 19.14 11.60 28.31
C PRO A 31 19.00 10.17 28.84
N GLU A 32 20.13 9.52 29.09
CA GLU A 32 20.23 8.29 29.87
C GLU A 32 20.82 8.61 31.26
N LYS A 33 20.28 7.93 32.28
CA LYS A 33 20.90 7.62 33.59
C LYS A 33 21.09 8.75 34.60
N GLN A 34 20.14 8.83 35.53
CA GLN A 34 20.45 9.06 36.96
C GLN A 34 19.29 8.57 37.82
N LEU A 35 19.53 7.58 38.68
CA LEU A 35 19.03 7.45 40.07
C LEU A 35 19.15 5.99 40.57
N GLN A 36 20.30 5.65 41.12
CA GLN A 36 20.45 4.61 42.15
C GLN A 36 21.62 4.99 43.06
N ARG A 37 21.34 5.43 44.31
CA ARG A 37 21.93 4.92 45.57
C ARG A 37 21.67 5.81 46.80
N GLN A 38 21.25 5.13 47.87
CA GLN A 38 21.38 5.41 49.32
C GLN A 38 20.44 6.49 49.92
N PHE A 39 19.79 6.32 51.08
CA PHE A 39 20.23 5.71 52.34
C PHE A 39 19.08 5.05 53.16
N LEU A 40 19.47 4.11 54.03
CA LEU A 40 18.65 3.47 55.08
C LEU A 40 18.81 4.20 56.45
N TYR A 41 17.70 4.23 57.20
CA TYR A 41 17.53 3.98 58.66
C TYR A 41 17.62 5.08 59.75
N TRP A 42 16.51 5.10 60.51
CA TRP A 42 16.26 5.32 61.97
C TRP A 42 15.85 6.69 62.54
N GLY A 43 14.74 6.65 63.32
CA GLY A 43 14.31 7.68 64.25
C GLY A 43 12.81 7.63 64.60
N SER A 44 12.48 7.11 65.78
CA SER A 44 11.15 6.81 66.34
C SER A 44 10.49 7.96 67.14
N HIS A 45 9.14 7.94 67.21
CA HIS A 45 8.22 8.52 68.23
C HIS A 45 8.04 10.07 68.22
N THR A 46 6.86 10.71 68.39
CA THR A 46 5.57 10.34 69.01
C THR A 46 4.51 11.44 68.78
N LEU A 47 3.21 11.09 68.96
CA LEU A 47 2.02 11.92 69.32
C LEU A 47 1.39 12.81 68.21
N GLN A 48 0.07 12.97 68.03
CA GLN A 48 -1.16 12.37 68.54
C GLN A 48 -2.35 12.94 67.73
N ARG A 49 -3.35 12.10 67.42
CA ARG A 49 -4.80 12.38 67.34
C ARG A 49 -5.32 13.44 66.35
N ILE A 50 -5.94 12.98 65.25
CA ILE A 50 -7.36 13.26 64.92
C ILE A 50 -7.97 11.97 64.36
N LEU A 51 -8.86 11.34 65.12
CA LEU A 51 -9.78 10.32 64.62
C LEU A 51 -10.93 11.06 63.92
N ALA A 52 -10.94 11.02 62.58
CA ALA A 52 -12.15 11.24 61.80
C ALA A 52 -12.41 9.97 61.00
N VAL A 53 -13.44 9.23 61.41
CA VAL A 53 -13.97 8.10 60.65
C VAL A 53 -14.58 8.66 59.36
N ILE A 54 -13.76 8.74 58.31
CA ILE A 54 -14.27 8.82 56.95
C ILE A 54 -14.44 7.37 56.51
N LEU A 55 -15.70 6.90 56.49
CA LEU A 55 -16.08 5.73 55.70
C LEU A 55 -15.70 6.04 54.23
N PHE A 56 -14.50 5.65 53.82
CA PHE A 56 -14.23 5.39 52.42
C PHE A 56 -15.05 4.14 52.08
N THR A 57 -16.27 4.36 51.59
CA THR A 57 -16.92 3.39 50.72
C THR A 57 -16.05 3.31 49.48
N VAL A 58 -15.04 2.44 49.53
CA VAL A 58 -14.46 1.87 48.33
C VAL A 58 -15.61 1.11 47.68
N PHE A 59 -16.31 1.76 46.76
CA PHE A 59 -17.10 1.04 45.77
C PHE A 59 -16.10 0.17 45.02
N TRP A 60 -15.92 -1.06 45.50
CA TRP A 60 -15.60 -2.16 44.61
C TRP A 60 -16.71 -2.13 43.57
N LEU A 61 -16.44 -1.53 42.41
CA LEU A 61 -17.20 -1.81 41.20
C LEU A 61 -17.13 -3.32 41.07
N ALA A 62 -18.21 -4.01 41.42
CA ALA A 62 -18.35 -5.41 41.10
C ALA A 62 -18.02 -5.53 39.60
N PRO A 63 -17.16 -6.48 39.19
CA PRO A 63 -16.90 -6.68 37.77
C PRO A 63 -18.24 -6.78 37.07
N ALA A 64 -18.41 -6.00 35.99
CA ALA A 64 -19.60 -6.11 35.16
C ALA A 64 -19.80 -7.59 34.81
N ALA A 65 -21.02 -8.10 34.95
CA ALA A 65 -21.30 -9.50 34.68
C ALA A 65 -20.82 -9.84 33.25
N ALA A 66 -20.06 -10.92 33.12
CA ALA A 66 -19.52 -11.36 31.83
C ALA A 66 -20.65 -11.47 30.80
N GLU A 67 -20.48 -10.80 29.66
CA GLU A 67 -21.47 -10.81 28.60
C GLU A 67 -21.39 -12.14 27.86
N THR A 68 -22.55 -12.78 27.60
CA THR A 68 -22.58 -14.00 26.78
C THR A 68 -22.67 -13.63 25.30
N PRO A 69 -21.63 -13.88 24.48
CA PRO A 69 -21.64 -13.49 23.09
C PRO A 69 -22.68 -14.24 22.28
N ARG A 70 -23.46 -13.51 21.49
CA ARG A 70 -24.43 -14.02 20.51
C ARG A 70 -24.03 -13.66 19.09
N SER A 71 -23.39 -12.51 18.91
CA SER A 71 -22.92 -12.08 17.60
C SER A 71 -21.78 -11.07 17.68
N ILE A 72 -21.01 -10.95 16.60
CA ILE A 72 -19.86 -10.05 16.48
C ILE A 72 -19.88 -9.42 15.09
N ASN A 73 -19.87 -8.09 15.00
CA ASN A 73 -19.76 -7.42 13.71
C ASN A 73 -18.39 -7.63 13.09
N MET A 74 -18.36 -7.88 11.78
CA MET A 74 -17.14 -8.04 10.99
C MET A 74 -16.50 -6.69 10.67
N LYS A 75 -16.06 -6.00 11.72
CA LYS A 75 -15.46 -4.68 11.71
C LYS A 75 -14.31 -4.61 12.70
N LEU A 76 -13.25 -3.86 12.41
CA LEU A 76 -12.14 -3.67 13.34
C LEU A 76 -12.25 -2.33 14.09
N LEU A 77 -11.71 -2.26 15.31
CA LEU A 77 -11.52 -1.01 16.03
C LEU A 77 -10.05 -0.63 16.01
N VAL A 78 -9.72 0.54 15.46
CA VAL A 78 -8.37 1.13 15.53
C VAL A 78 -8.35 2.20 16.61
N VAL A 79 -7.60 1.97 17.68
CA VAL A 79 -7.49 2.93 18.79
C VAL A 79 -6.12 3.60 18.72
N SER A 80 -6.16 4.92 18.64
CA SER A 80 -5.02 5.81 18.70
C SER A 80 -5.04 6.58 20.03
N ALA A 81 -3.87 6.89 20.58
CA ALA A 81 -3.73 7.72 21.77
C ALA A 81 -4.20 9.16 21.50
N ASP A 82 -3.61 9.85 20.50
CA ASP A 82 -3.84 11.28 20.22
C ASP A 82 -4.14 11.63 18.75
N GLY A 83 -3.95 10.66 17.85
CA GLY A 83 -4.19 10.76 16.42
C GLY A 83 -2.93 11.06 15.61
N ASN A 84 -1.77 11.23 16.26
CA ASN A 84 -0.54 11.69 15.62
C ASN A 84 0.49 10.57 15.42
N GLU A 85 0.23 9.35 15.90
CA GLU A 85 1.21 8.28 15.81
C GLU A 85 1.42 7.85 14.34
N PRO A 86 2.67 7.71 13.87
CA PRO A 86 2.95 7.28 12.50
C PRO A 86 2.28 5.93 12.15
N VAL A 87 2.25 5.01 13.11
CA VAL A 87 1.58 3.70 13.00
C VAL A 87 0.07 3.82 12.81
N PHE A 88 -0.57 4.90 13.29
CA PHE A 88 -2.00 5.13 13.06
C PHE A 88 -2.28 5.34 11.58
N ALA A 89 -1.46 6.14 10.90
CA ALA A 89 -1.53 6.29 9.45
C ALA A 89 -1.18 4.97 8.75
N GLY A 90 -0.14 4.27 9.23
CA GLY A 90 0.31 3.00 8.68
C GLY A 90 -0.79 1.94 8.61
N ILE A 91 -1.46 1.65 9.73
CA ILE A 91 -2.49 0.62 9.77
C ILE A 91 -3.75 1.02 8.98
N LYS A 92 -4.15 2.30 9.04
CA LYS A 92 -5.28 2.78 8.22
C LYS A 92 -4.99 2.62 6.73
N SER A 93 -3.75 2.87 6.29
CA SER A 93 -3.35 2.64 4.91
C SER A 93 -3.54 1.17 4.51
N ILE A 94 -3.11 0.23 5.35
CA ILE A 94 -3.27 -1.22 5.09
C ILE A 94 -4.75 -1.62 5.05
N LEU A 95 -5.57 -1.18 6.02
CA LEU A 95 -7.00 -1.49 6.06
C LEU A 95 -7.75 -0.91 4.87
N ASN A 96 -7.45 0.34 4.51
CA ASN A 96 -8.01 1.00 3.33
C ASN A 96 -7.58 0.30 2.05
N GLN A 97 -6.35 -0.18 1.95
CA GLN A 97 -5.89 -0.91 0.78
C GLN A 97 -6.68 -2.22 0.58
N ILE A 98 -6.84 -3.01 1.64
CA ILE A 98 -7.53 -4.31 1.60
C ILE A 98 -9.05 -4.13 1.49
N GLY A 99 -9.57 -3.00 1.98
CA GLY A 99 -11.01 -2.71 2.01
C GLY A 99 -11.72 -3.30 3.23
N ILE A 100 -11.03 -3.39 4.37
CA ILE A 100 -11.62 -3.91 5.60
C ILE A 100 -12.43 -2.82 6.30
N PRO A 101 -13.68 -3.10 6.72
CA PRO A 101 -14.44 -2.16 7.55
C PRO A 101 -13.77 -1.93 8.91
N TYR A 102 -13.59 -0.67 9.31
CA TYR A 102 -13.09 -0.31 10.63
C TYR A 102 -13.69 1.00 11.16
N ASP A 103 -13.63 1.19 12.48
CA ASP A 103 -13.82 2.47 13.15
C ASP A 103 -12.49 2.93 13.76
N THR A 104 -12.37 4.25 13.97
CA THR A 104 -11.23 4.84 14.69
C THR A 104 -11.69 5.49 15.98
N LEU A 105 -10.93 5.29 17.05
CA LEU A 105 -11.09 5.98 18.33
C LEU A 105 -9.79 6.71 18.68
N VAL A 106 -9.85 8.03 18.83
CA VAL A 106 -8.73 8.82 19.38
C VAL A 106 -8.98 9.00 20.87
N ALA A 107 -8.31 8.18 21.68
CA ALA A 107 -8.62 7.94 23.09
C ALA A 107 -8.48 9.19 23.98
N SER A 108 -7.53 10.08 23.69
CA SER A 108 -7.36 11.36 24.41
C SER A 108 -8.49 12.36 24.14
N LYS A 109 -9.27 12.17 23.07
CA LYS A 109 -10.35 13.07 22.66
C LYS A 109 -11.72 12.48 22.98
N THR A 110 -11.85 11.16 22.85
CA THR A 110 -13.11 10.45 23.03
C THR A 110 -12.89 9.26 23.97
N PRO A 111 -13.56 9.21 25.14
CA PRO A 111 -13.40 8.10 26.06
C PRO A 111 -14.02 6.82 25.47
N LEU A 112 -13.36 5.68 25.72
CA LEU A 112 -13.95 4.37 25.50
C LEU A 112 -15.10 4.14 26.50
N THR A 113 -16.22 3.62 26.01
CA THR A 113 -17.39 3.23 26.82
C THR A 113 -17.77 1.78 26.51
N ALA A 114 -18.50 1.13 27.41
CA ALA A 114 -19.03 -0.23 27.15
C ALA A 114 -19.89 -0.28 25.87
N GLN A 115 -20.69 0.76 25.63
CA GLN A 115 -21.53 0.89 24.43
C GLN A 115 -20.72 1.06 23.14
N THR A 116 -19.46 1.49 23.24
CA THR A 116 -18.55 1.50 22.09
C THR A 116 -18.24 0.08 21.63
N LEU A 117 -18.20 -0.90 22.55
CA LEU A 117 -17.71 -2.27 22.30
C LEU A 117 -18.85 -3.28 22.10
N SER A 118 -19.96 -3.19 22.83
CA SER A 118 -21.12 -4.08 22.66
C SER A 118 -22.45 -3.34 22.84
N ASP A 119 -23.56 -4.06 22.71
CA ASP A 119 -24.89 -3.59 23.12
C ASP A 119 -25.27 -4.02 24.56
N GLY A 120 -24.42 -4.78 25.24
CA GLY A 120 -24.66 -5.35 26.57
C GLY A 120 -25.64 -6.53 26.57
N LEU A 121 -26.10 -7.00 25.41
CA LEU A 121 -27.11 -8.05 25.23
C LEU A 121 -26.58 -9.24 24.40
N GLY A 122 -25.27 -9.30 24.17
CA GLY A 122 -24.53 -10.32 23.45
C GLY A 122 -24.09 -9.90 22.05
N ALA A 123 -24.25 -8.65 21.61
CA ALA A 123 -23.81 -8.21 20.29
C ALA A 123 -22.54 -7.34 20.36
N GLY A 124 -21.41 -7.95 20.05
CA GLY A 124 -20.12 -7.29 19.96
C GLY A 124 -19.99 -6.48 18.68
N ARG A 125 -19.36 -5.30 18.77
CA ARG A 125 -19.25 -4.34 17.68
C ARG A 125 -18.01 -4.51 16.82
N TYR A 126 -17.02 -5.26 17.30
CA TYR A 126 -15.74 -5.44 16.59
C TYR A 126 -15.20 -6.86 16.70
N GLN A 127 -14.75 -7.41 15.57
CA GLN A 127 -14.10 -8.73 15.53
C GLN A 127 -12.62 -8.69 15.91
N GLY A 128 -12.02 -7.50 16.01
CA GLY A 128 -10.59 -7.33 16.31
C GLY A 128 -10.30 -5.90 16.75
N VAL A 129 -9.29 -5.75 17.60
CA VAL A 129 -8.82 -4.46 18.12
C VAL A 129 -7.36 -4.24 17.72
N LEU A 130 -7.06 -3.04 17.23
CA LEU A 130 -5.75 -2.61 16.80
C LEU A 130 -5.38 -1.35 17.59
N LEU A 131 -4.42 -1.46 18.50
CA LEU A 131 -3.88 -0.33 19.23
C LEU A 131 -2.64 0.20 18.51
N THR A 132 -2.59 1.49 18.26
CA THR A 132 -1.42 2.14 17.64
C THR A 132 -0.18 1.93 18.49
N THR A 133 -0.29 2.12 19.81
CA THR A 133 0.78 1.84 20.76
C THR A 133 0.32 0.93 21.89
N GLY A 134 1.26 0.17 22.47
CA GLY A 134 0.97 -0.81 23.50
C GLY A 134 0.37 -0.23 24.78
N ASN A 135 0.64 1.02 25.13
CA ASN A 135 0.09 1.66 26.31
C ASN A 135 -0.80 2.86 25.99
N LEU A 136 -1.09 3.09 24.69
CA LEU A 136 -1.76 4.30 24.20
C LEU A 136 -1.14 5.57 24.81
N ALA A 137 0.20 5.60 24.94
CA ALA A 137 0.89 6.72 25.53
C ALA A 137 0.88 7.93 24.59
N TYR A 138 0.64 9.10 25.18
CA TYR A 138 0.78 10.39 24.53
C TYR A 138 1.36 11.41 25.51
N GLU A 139 1.95 12.46 24.97
CA GLU A 139 2.49 13.57 25.76
C GLU A 139 1.35 14.55 26.09
N ALA A 140 0.82 14.48 27.32
CA ALA A 140 -0.29 15.32 27.75
C ALA A 140 0.13 16.76 28.06
N SER A 141 1.39 16.94 28.40
CA SER A 141 2.11 18.20 28.55
C SER A 141 3.60 17.92 28.38
N PRO A 142 4.46 18.91 28.09
CA PRO A 142 5.88 18.67 27.82
C PRO A 142 6.55 17.77 28.88
N ASN A 143 7.12 16.65 28.44
CA ASN A 143 7.74 15.58 29.22
C ASN A 143 6.83 14.79 30.16
N ASN A 144 5.50 14.95 30.07
CA ASN A 144 4.52 14.21 30.86
C ASN A 144 3.77 13.21 29.97
N TRP A 145 4.25 11.98 29.96
CA TRP A 145 3.67 10.88 29.20
C TRP A 145 2.68 10.09 30.05
N GLN A 146 1.48 9.91 29.54
CA GLN A 146 0.44 9.10 30.19
C GLN A 146 -0.33 8.27 29.18
N SER A 147 -1.01 7.22 29.66
CA SER A 147 -1.95 6.48 28.84
C SER A 147 -3.18 7.33 28.55
N ALA A 148 -3.66 7.29 27.30
CA ALA A 148 -4.91 7.92 26.91
C ALA A 148 -6.14 7.20 27.48
N PHE A 149 -6.00 5.94 27.89
CA PHE A 149 -7.02 5.21 28.64
C PHE A 149 -6.74 5.25 30.13
N THR A 150 -7.82 5.42 30.90
CA THR A 150 -7.84 5.15 32.33
C THR A 150 -7.79 3.65 32.59
N GLN A 151 -7.45 3.25 33.82
CA GLN A 151 -7.46 1.84 34.23
C GLN A 151 -8.83 1.18 34.00
N ALA A 152 -9.93 1.90 34.23
CA ALA A 152 -11.27 1.39 34.00
C ALA A 152 -11.55 1.15 32.50
N GLN A 153 -11.01 2.00 31.62
CA GLN A 153 -11.13 1.82 30.17
C GLN A 153 -10.32 0.63 29.67
N TRP A 154 -9.12 0.41 30.22
CA TRP A 154 -8.36 -0.82 29.96
C TRP A 154 -9.11 -2.06 30.39
N GLN A 155 -9.68 -2.06 31.60
CA GLN A 155 -10.51 -3.17 32.09
C GLN A 155 -11.74 -3.41 31.20
N MET A 156 -12.42 -2.36 30.73
CA MET A 156 -13.54 -2.49 29.79
C MET A 156 -13.12 -3.16 28.48
N LEU A 157 -11.98 -2.74 27.91
CA LEU A 157 -11.45 -3.36 26.69
C LEU A 157 -11.12 -4.83 26.91
N TRP A 158 -10.39 -5.16 27.98
CA TRP A 158 -10.01 -6.53 28.29
C TRP A 158 -11.23 -7.41 28.58
N GLN A 159 -12.24 -6.92 29.30
CA GLN A 159 -13.46 -7.68 29.54
C GLN A 159 -14.16 -8.02 28.20
N TYR A 160 -14.26 -7.06 27.29
CA TYR A 160 -14.81 -7.30 25.95
C TYR A 160 -14.01 -8.35 25.17
N GLU A 161 -12.68 -8.28 25.20
CA GLU A 161 -11.80 -9.25 24.55
C GLU A 161 -11.96 -10.67 25.10
N ALA A 162 -12.07 -10.80 26.43
CA ALA A 162 -12.28 -12.07 27.09
C ALA A 162 -13.68 -12.64 26.77
N ASP A 163 -14.73 -11.84 26.96
CA ASP A 163 -16.12 -12.25 26.75
C ASP A 163 -16.34 -12.68 25.30
N PHE A 164 -15.99 -11.82 24.34
CA PHE A 164 -16.21 -12.05 22.92
C PHE A 164 -15.08 -12.82 22.23
N ARG A 165 -14.03 -13.23 22.95
CA ARG A 165 -12.83 -13.90 22.40
C ARG A 165 -12.21 -13.10 21.25
N VAL A 166 -12.21 -11.79 21.36
CA VAL A 166 -11.65 -10.86 20.36
C VAL A 166 -10.15 -10.78 20.55
N ARG A 167 -9.40 -10.76 19.44
CA ARG A 167 -7.94 -10.59 19.47
C ARG A 167 -7.55 -9.12 19.44
N GLN A 168 -6.43 -8.80 20.10
CA GLN A 168 -5.81 -7.48 20.08
C GLN A 168 -4.45 -7.53 19.38
N ALA A 169 -4.10 -6.50 18.61
CA ALA A 169 -2.70 -6.27 18.24
C ALA A 169 -2.24 -4.87 18.65
N THR A 170 -1.03 -4.77 19.17
CA THR A 170 -0.37 -3.52 19.54
C THR A 170 0.77 -3.24 18.57
N LEU A 171 0.61 -2.19 17.77
CA LEU A 171 1.39 -1.98 16.54
C LEU A 171 2.76 -1.32 16.79
N TYR A 172 2.94 -0.70 17.95
CA TYR A 172 4.22 -0.23 18.45
C TYR A 172 4.24 -0.31 19.98
N THR A 173 4.98 -1.28 20.52
CA THR A 173 4.85 -1.70 21.91
C THR A 173 6.14 -1.44 22.67
N TYR A 174 6.08 -0.55 23.67
CA TYR A 174 7.04 -0.52 24.77
C TYR A 174 6.49 -1.36 25.93
N PRO A 175 7.03 -2.55 26.21
CA PRO A 175 6.45 -3.48 27.18
C PRO A 175 6.94 -3.23 28.61
N ALA A 176 6.76 -2.01 29.12
CA ALA A 176 7.09 -1.71 30.51
C ALA A 176 6.06 -0.75 31.12
N GLY A 177 5.74 -0.98 32.40
CA GLY A 177 4.79 -0.17 33.15
C GLY A 177 3.33 -0.51 32.85
N ALA A 178 2.43 0.43 33.18
CA ALA A 178 1.01 0.29 32.91
C ALA A 178 0.70 0.46 31.41
N PRO A 179 -0.35 -0.19 30.89
CA PRO A 179 -1.28 -1.09 31.61
C PRO A 179 -0.77 -2.54 31.68
N ASP A 180 0.22 -2.91 30.87
CA ASP A 180 0.64 -4.29 30.63
C ASP A 180 2.07 -4.35 30.06
N ASN A 181 2.76 -5.47 30.29
CA ASN A 181 4.05 -5.79 29.69
C ASN A 181 3.95 -6.80 28.54
N TYR A 182 2.76 -7.35 28.25
CA TYR A 182 2.55 -8.29 27.14
C TYR A 182 3.40 -9.57 27.23
N GLY A 183 3.80 -9.95 28.44
CA GLY A 183 4.72 -11.07 28.66
C GLY A 183 6.14 -10.81 28.13
N LEU A 184 6.53 -9.55 27.93
CA LEU A 184 7.83 -9.17 27.38
C LEU A 184 8.63 -8.38 28.42
N THR A 185 9.94 -8.57 28.40
CA THR A 185 10.92 -7.82 29.19
C THR A 185 11.72 -6.92 28.24
N PRO A 186 11.68 -5.59 28.40
CA PRO A 186 12.50 -4.68 27.61
C PRO A 186 13.97 -4.81 28.02
N ILE A 187 14.86 -4.93 27.02
CA ILE A 187 16.31 -5.04 27.24
C ILE A 187 17.02 -3.76 26.82
N SER A 188 16.74 -3.28 25.61
CA SER A 188 17.36 -2.07 25.04
C SER A 188 16.50 -1.54 23.88
N ALA A 189 17.00 -0.55 23.15
CA ALA A 189 16.36 -0.04 21.94
C ALA A 189 17.40 0.22 20.84
N ALA A 190 16.92 0.34 19.60
CA ALA A 190 17.73 0.65 18.43
C ALA A 190 17.03 1.69 17.55
N ASP A 191 17.80 2.68 17.10
CA ASP A 191 17.41 3.56 15.99
C ASP A 191 17.90 2.97 14.67
N THR A 192 16.96 2.63 13.78
CA THR A 192 17.27 2.01 12.48
C THR A 192 17.33 3.02 11.33
N SER A 193 17.45 4.32 11.64
CA SER A 193 17.57 5.39 10.63
C SER A 193 18.82 5.29 9.77
N TYR A 194 19.92 4.79 10.33
CA TYR A 194 21.21 4.66 9.64
C TYR A 194 21.64 3.20 9.45
N THR A 195 21.41 2.36 10.46
CA THR A 195 21.79 0.94 10.45
C THR A 195 20.53 0.08 10.51
N PRO A 196 20.16 -0.59 9.41
CA PRO A 196 19.01 -1.51 9.40
C PRO A 196 19.18 -2.64 10.41
N LEU A 197 18.11 -2.96 11.15
CA LEU A 197 18.05 -4.16 11.98
C LEU A 197 17.46 -5.31 11.16
N LYS A 198 18.03 -6.51 11.27
CA LYS A 198 17.55 -7.71 10.56
C LYS A 198 16.86 -8.66 11.55
N ALA A 199 15.70 -9.16 11.17
CA ALA A 199 14.99 -10.14 11.99
C ALA A 199 14.36 -11.25 11.14
N SER A 200 14.56 -12.50 11.55
CA SER A 200 14.12 -13.70 10.86
C SER A 200 12.82 -14.24 11.45
N LEU A 201 11.98 -14.81 10.59
CA LEU A 201 10.74 -15.46 11.00
C LEU A 201 11.05 -16.73 11.80
N THR A 202 10.45 -16.84 12.99
CA THR A 202 10.42 -18.12 13.74
C THR A 202 9.47 -19.10 13.06
N THR A 203 9.41 -20.36 13.50
CA THR A 203 8.41 -21.32 13.00
C THR A 203 6.98 -20.79 13.11
N ALA A 204 6.63 -20.15 14.22
CA ALA A 204 5.32 -19.51 14.41
C ALA A 204 5.15 -18.30 13.49
N GLY A 205 6.20 -17.49 13.30
CA GLY A 205 6.22 -16.38 12.36
C GLY A 205 5.98 -16.83 10.92
N GLN A 206 6.56 -17.95 10.49
CA GLN A 206 6.35 -18.50 9.15
C GLN A 206 4.92 -18.97 8.92
N GLN A 207 4.21 -19.42 9.95
CA GLN A 207 2.79 -19.77 9.85
C GLN A 207 1.92 -18.51 9.71
N LEU A 208 2.17 -17.48 10.51
CA LEU A 208 1.38 -16.25 10.51
C LEU A 208 1.65 -15.37 9.28
N PHE A 209 2.91 -15.27 8.88
CA PHE A 209 3.39 -14.48 7.75
C PHE A 209 3.78 -15.37 6.56
N GLY A 210 3.04 -16.44 6.29
CA GLY A 210 3.40 -17.46 5.29
C GLY A 210 3.53 -16.99 3.84
N TYR A 211 3.15 -15.74 3.55
CA TYR A 211 3.35 -15.08 2.27
C TYR A 211 4.73 -14.41 2.12
N LEU A 212 5.50 -14.29 3.21
CA LEU A 212 6.87 -13.80 3.21
C LEU A 212 7.86 -14.90 2.84
N ASN A 213 9.04 -14.50 2.35
CA ASN A 213 10.12 -15.43 2.10
C ASN A 213 10.93 -15.68 3.40
N PRO A 214 10.87 -16.87 4.02
CA PRO A 214 11.53 -17.14 5.29
C PRO A 214 13.05 -17.28 5.15
N ALA A 215 13.58 -17.43 3.93
CA ALA A 215 15.01 -17.53 3.69
C ALA A 215 15.73 -16.18 3.83
N SER A 216 14.99 -15.07 3.87
CA SER A 216 15.56 -13.72 3.98
C SER A 216 14.99 -13.01 5.21
N PRO A 217 15.86 -12.45 6.07
CA PRO A 217 15.40 -11.66 7.21
C PRO A 217 14.61 -10.42 6.76
N VAL A 218 13.56 -10.08 7.51
CA VAL A 218 12.87 -8.80 7.39
C VAL A 218 13.83 -7.70 7.82
N SER A 219 13.96 -6.68 6.98
CA SER A 219 14.75 -5.49 7.27
C SER A 219 13.88 -4.44 7.93
N ILE A 220 14.27 -4.03 9.13
CA ILE A 220 13.69 -2.91 9.87
C ILE A 220 14.56 -1.68 9.60
N THR A 221 13.96 -0.63 9.06
CA THR A 221 14.66 0.58 8.62
C THR A 221 13.84 1.82 8.91
N GLY A 222 14.48 2.90 9.34
CA GLY A 222 13.82 4.19 9.56
C GLY A 222 12.80 4.19 10.69
N ALA A 223 12.97 3.32 11.70
CA ALA A 223 12.08 3.18 12.84
C ALA A 223 12.84 3.04 14.16
N TRP A 224 12.25 3.56 15.23
CA TRP A 224 12.66 3.22 16.59
C TRP A 224 12.15 1.82 16.96
N THR A 225 13.03 1.00 17.52
CA THR A 225 12.74 -0.40 17.81
C THR A 225 13.10 -0.74 19.25
N TYR A 226 12.15 -1.27 20.02
CA TYR A 226 12.43 -1.82 21.34
C TYR A 226 12.85 -3.29 21.21
N LEU A 227 14.03 -3.59 21.75
CA LEU A 227 14.61 -4.92 21.78
C LEU A 227 14.18 -5.61 23.07
N VAL A 228 13.40 -6.69 22.93
CA VAL A 228 12.71 -7.32 24.05
C VAL A 228 12.97 -8.83 24.07
N LYS A 229 12.76 -9.46 25.23
CA LYS A 229 12.77 -10.92 25.39
C LYS A 229 11.47 -11.39 26.04
N PRO A 230 10.95 -12.58 25.66
CA PRO A 230 9.87 -13.23 26.40
C PRO A 230 10.21 -13.40 27.89
N ILE A 231 9.23 -13.20 28.78
CA ILE A 231 9.43 -13.35 30.24
C ILE A 231 9.58 -14.83 30.66
N SER A 232 9.09 -15.75 29.84
CA SER A 232 9.16 -17.19 30.07
C SER A 232 9.31 -17.95 28.75
N SER A 233 9.73 -19.21 28.81
CA SER A 233 9.75 -20.07 27.62
C SER A 233 8.32 -20.44 27.21
N GLY A 234 7.99 -20.25 25.93
CA GLY A 234 6.72 -20.69 25.35
C GLY A 234 5.55 -19.70 25.44
N ASN A 235 5.59 -18.70 26.33
CA ASN A 235 4.61 -17.62 26.36
C ASN A 235 5.27 -16.31 26.84
N PRO A 236 5.37 -15.28 25.98
CA PRO A 236 4.84 -15.17 24.62
C PRO A 236 5.58 -16.03 23.59
N VAL A 237 4.86 -16.40 22.52
CA VAL A 237 5.40 -17.05 21.34
C VAL A 237 6.00 -15.99 20.42
N SER A 238 7.33 -15.99 20.28
CA SER A 238 7.99 -15.06 19.35
C SER A 238 7.72 -15.43 17.90
N LEU A 239 7.47 -14.42 17.07
CA LEU A 239 7.21 -14.52 15.63
C LEU A 239 8.40 -14.05 14.79
N LEU A 240 9.16 -13.08 15.28
CA LEU A 240 10.23 -12.43 14.54
C LEU A 240 11.40 -12.16 15.49
N ASN A 241 12.58 -12.74 15.21
CA ASN A 241 13.76 -12.66 16.08
C ASN A 241 14.96 -12.06 15.36
N THR A 242 15.71 -11.19 16.03
CA THR A 242 17.04 -10.78 15.59
C THR A 242 18.05 -11.92 15.78
N ALA A 243 19.21 -11.82 15.13
CA ALA A 243 20.31 -12.79 15.32
C ALA A 243 20.77 -12.89 16.80
N ASP A 244 20.71 -11.77 17.53
CA ASP A 244 21.07 -11.69 18.95
C ASP A 244 19.96 -12.23 19.90
N GLY A 245 18.87 -12.76 19.35
CA GLY A 245 17.79 -13.39 20.10
C GLY A 245 16.78 -12.42 20.72
N TYR A 246 16.70 -11.18 20.25
CA TYR A 246 15.62 -10.25 20.61
C TYR A 246 14.37 -10.53 19.77
N SER A 247 13.20 -10.54 20.40
CA SER A 247 11.92 -10.62 19.69
C SER A 247 11.47 -9.24 19.26
N LEU A 248 10.98 -9.10 18.03
CA LEU A 248 10.38 -7.86 17.50
C LEU A 248 8.87 -7.97 17.27
N ALA A 249 8.37 -9.21 17.27
CA ALA A 249 6.96 -9.53 17.15
C ALA A 249 6.66 -10.78 17.97
N SER A 250 5.61 -10.75 18.78
CA SER A 250 5.27 -11.83 19.72
C SER A 250 3.77 -11.95 19.95
N ILE A 251 3.27 -13.16 20.20
CA ILE A 251 1.90 -13.40 20.65
C ILE A 251 1.92 -13.81 22.11
N TYR A 252 1.23 -13.05 22.95
CA TYR A 252 0.98 -13.40 24.35
C TYR A 252 -0.44 -13.92 24.52
N THR A 253 -0.60 -15.05 25.21
CA THR A 253 -1.91 -15.57 25.59
C THR A 253 -2.08 -15.46 27.09
N TYR A 254 -3.14 -14.79 27.53
CA TYR A 254 -3.42 -14.52 28.93
C TYR A 254 -4.17 -15.70 29.58
N PRO A 255 -4.13 -15.84 30.92
CA PRO A 255 -4.87 -16.88 31.62
C PRO A 255 -6.40 -16.84 31.40
N ASP A 256 -6.95 -15.66 31.12
CA ASP A 256 -8.38 -15.44 30.81
C ASP A 256 -8.73 -15.73 29.33
N GLY A 257 -7.77 -16.19 28.54
CA GLY A 257 -7.96 -16.55 27.13
C GLY A 257 -7.78 -15.39 26.15
N ARG A 258 -7.57 -14.15 26.61
CA ARG A 258 -7.22 -13.04 25.72
C ARG A 258 -5.91 -13.34 24.98
N GLN A 259 -5.74 -12.71 23.82
CA GLN A 259 -4.51 -12.81 23.04
C GLN A 259 -4.10 -11.44 22.52
N ASN A 260 -2.82 -11.09 22.68
CA ASN A 260 -2.23 -9.89 22.09
C ASN A 260 -1.06 -10.25 21.15
N LEU A 261 -1.08 -9.72 19.92
CA LEU A 261 0.09 -9.68 19.04
C LEU A 261 0.80 -8.33 19.22
N ALA A 262 1.97 -8.34 19.84
CA ALA A 262 2.79 -7.15 20.02
C ALA A 262 3.84 -7.03 18.92
N ILE A 263 3.90 -5.87 18.26
CA ILE A 263 5.03 -5.41 17.43
C ILE A 263 5.78 -4.36 18.24
N THR A 264 7.11 -4.48 18.35
CA THR A 264 7.95 -3.56 19.16
C THR A 264 8.75 -2.56 18.32
N THR A 265 8.41 -2.48 17.04
CA THR A 265 9.05 -1.60 16.04
C THR A 265 8.03 -0.57 15.56
N ASP A 266 8.41 0.70 15.54
CA ASP A 266 7.55 1.77 15.01
C ASP A 266 7.32 1.59 13.49
N GLY A 267 6.30 2.23 12.93
CA GLY A 267 5.84 1.99 11.57
C GLY A 267 5.14 3.19 10.96
N ASN A 268 5.08 3.24 9.62
CA ASN A 268 4.28 4.23 8.89
C ASN A 268 3.93 3.69 7.49
N PRO A 269 3.10 4.39 6.68
CA PRO A 269 2.64 3.88 5.38
C PRO A 269 3.74 3.58 4.35
N GLU A 270 4.96 4.09 4.54
CA GLU A 270 6.06 3.97 3.58
C GLU A 270 7.15 3.00 4.01
N LEU A 271 7.15 2.53 5.27
CA LEU A 271 8.19 1.63 5.76
C LEU A 271 7.94 0.20 5.30
N THR A 272 8.96 -0.41 4.71
CA THR A 272 8.90 -1.77 4.15
C THR A 272 8.42 -2.80 5.16
N HIS A 273 8.92 -2.80 6.41
CA HIS A 273 8.46 -3.76 7.43
C HIS A 273 7.01 -3.56 7.83
N THR A 274 6.48 -2.33 7.78
CA THR A 274 5.05 -2.07 8.01
C THR A 274 4.21 -2.73 6.92
N LEU A 275 4.60 -2.57 5.65
CA LEU A 275 3.92 -3.17 4.50
C LEU A 275 4.03 -4.70 4.49
N LEU A 276 5.18 -5.25 4.89
CA LEU A 276 5.40 -6.70 4.95
C LEU A 276 4.58 -7.36 6.06
N LEU A 277 4.52 -6.79 7.25
CA LEU A 277 3.87 -7.43 8.41
C LEU A 277 2.37 -7.10 8.51
N GLY A 278 1.95 -5.96 7.96
CA GLY A 278 0.60 -5.42 8.13
C GLY A 278 -0.54 -6.38 7.78
N TYR A 279 -0.44 -7.08 6.64
CA TYR A 279 -1.46 -8.06 6.27
C TYR A 279 -1.58 -9.21 7.28
N GLY A 280 -0.45 -9.76 7.74
CA GLY A 280 -0.43 -10.86 8.70
C GLY A 280 -1.06 -10.47 10.03
N VAL A 281 -0.81 -9.25 10.52
CA VAL A 281 -1.44 -8.72 11.74
C VAL A 281 -2.96 -8.64 11.58
N VAL A 282 -3.42 -8.05 10.48
CA VAL A 282 -4.85 -7.91 10.16
C VAL A 282 -5.53 -9.27 9.99
N ASN A 283 -4.88 -10.20 9.29
CA ASN A 283 -5.37 -11.55 9.09
C ASN A 283 -5.44 -12.31 10.42
N TRP A 284 -4.46 -12.14 11.30
CA TRP A 284 -4.45 -12.79 12.61
C TRP A 284 -5.53 -12.25 13.55
N VAL A 285 -5.70 -10.92 13.60
CA VAL A 285 -6.69 -10.28 14.49
C VAL A 285 -8.13 -10.62 14.08
N SER A 286 -8.36 -10.79 12.78
CA SER A 286 -9.64 -11.22 12.19
C SER A 286 -9.84 -12.74 12.17
N LYS A 287 -8.93 -13.51 12.77
CA LYS A 287 -8.93 -15.00 12.76
C LYS A 287 -9.01 -15.60 11.36
N GLY A 288 -8.46 -14.90 10.37
CA GLY A 288 -8.31 -15.39 9.01
C GLY A 288 -9.50 -15.13 8.08
N PHE A 289 -10.55 -14.44 8.52
CA PHE A 289 -11.70 -14.13 7.66
C PHE A 289 -12.29 -12.72 7.87
N PHE A 290 -12.54 -12.01 6.77
CA PHE A 290 -12.97 -10.61 6.78
C PHE A 290 -13.53 -10.17 5.41
N LEU A 291 -14.32 -9.10 5.42
CA LEU A 291 -14.71 -8.38 4.20
C LEU A 291 -13.50 -7.62 3.63
N GLY A 292 -13.21 -7.79 2.34
CA GLY A 292 -12.01 -7.24 1.69
C GLY A 292 -11.13 -8.32 1.09
N GLU A 293 -10.12 -7.91 0.32
CA GLU A 293 -9.15 -8.79 -0.33
C GLU A 293 -7.83 -8.08 -0.62
N ARG A 294 -6.79 -8.86 -0.93
CA ARG A 294 -5.51 -8.35 -1.45
C ARG A 294 -5.05 -9.16 -2.65
N LYS A 295 -4.41 -8.46 -3.59
CA LYS A 295 -3.70 -9.01 -4.75
C LYS A 295 -2.53 -8.07 -5.07
N VAL A 296 -1.40 -8.63 -5.47
CA VAL A 296 -0.23 -7.86 -5.92
C VAL A 296 -0.34 -7.65 -7.43
N TYR A 297 -0.07 -6.44 -7.90
CA TYR A 297 -0.16 -6.07 -9.31
C TYR A 297 1.14 -5.46 -9.82
N LEU A 298 1.43 -5.64 -11.11
CA LEU A 298 2.45 -4.90 -11.85
C LEU A 298 1.97 -4.73 -13.30
N ASN A 299 1.72 -3.47 -13.68
CA ASN A 299 1.19 -3.09 -15.00
C ASN A 299 2.08 -1.99 -15.59
N ALA A 300 3.01 -2.36 -16.46
CA ALA A 300 3.87 -1.42 -17.17
C ALA A 300 3.29 -1.10 -18.55
N GLN A 301 3.18 0.19 -18.85
CA GLN A 301 2.64 0.73 -20.10
C GLN A 301 3.69 1.64 -20.77
N PRO A 302 4.49 1.10 -21.73
CA PRO A 302 5.39 1.91 -22.54
C PRO A 302 4.64 2.52 -23.72
N ASP A 303 4.35 3.81 -23.61
CA ASP A 303 3.66 4.64 -24.60
C ASP A 303 4.48 4.78 -25.91
N ASP A 304 3.92 5.43 -26.91
CA ASP A 304 4.58 5.81 -28.18
C ASP A 304 5.05 4.68 -29.10
N ILE A 305 4.53 3.46 -28.93
CA ILE A 305 4.91 2.35 -29.79
C ILE A 305 4.56 2.67 -31.26
N MET A 306 5.57 2.54 -32.13
CA MET A 306 5.58 2.82 -33.59
C MET A 306 5.95 4.24 -34.02
N ILE A 307 6.17 5.19 -33.12
CA ILE A 307 6.71 6.53 -33.42
C ILE A 307 8.05 6.75 -32.68
N PRO A 308 8.89 7.72 -33.09
CA PRO A 308 10.08 8.09 -32.36
C PRO A 308 9.76 8.98 -31.16
N ASP A 309 10.65 8.93 -30.16
CA ASP A 309 10.71 9.89 -29.06
C ASP A 309 11.94 10.77 -29.27
N ASP A 310 11.87 12.05 -28.88
CA ASP A 310 13.06 12.86 -28.66
C ASP A 310 13.94 12.22 -27.59
N ILE A 311 15.26 12.34 -27.71
CA ILE A 311 16.24 11.71 -26.81
C ILE A 311 17.08 12.75 -26.11
N TRP A 312 17.22 12.58 -24.80
CA TRP A 312 18.13 13.34 -23.95
C TRP A 312 19.57 13.23 -24.44
N ASP A 313 20.19 14.37 -24.75
CA ASP A 313 21.61 14.47 -25.07
C ASP A 313 22.44 14.71 -23.80
N PRO A 314 23.24 13.73 -23.33
CA PRO A 314 24.05 13.90 -22.12
C PRO A 314 25.12 14.99 -22.22
N VAL A 315 25.49 15.41 -23.43
CA VAL A 315 26.48 16.47 -23.67
C VAL A 315 25.83 17.84 -23.55
N ARG A 316 24.63 18.01 -24.12
CA ARG A 316 23.90 19.28 -24.10
C ARG A 316 22.99 19.46 -22.88
N LEU A 317 22.70 18.38 -22.17
CA LEU A 317 21.75 18.34 -21.06
C LEU A 317 20.37 18.87 -21.49
N SER A 318 19.90 18.39 -22.65
CA SER A 318 18.62 18.75 -23.25
C SER A 318 18.15 17.66 -24.22
N ASP A 319 16.83 17.51 -24.36
CA ASP A 319 16.15 16.72 -25.38
C ASP A 319 15.80 17.53 -26.64
N GLN A 320 15.97 18.86 -26.62
CA GLN A 320 15.71 19.76 -27.76
C GLN A 320 16.88 19.79 -28.75
N THR A 321 17.39 18.62 -29.11
CA THR A 321 18.59 18.47 -29.94
C THR A 321 18.30 17.89 -31.32
N GLY A 322 17.08 17.40 -31.53
CA GLY A 322 16.66 16.68 -32.73
C GLY A 322 17.22 15.25 -32.81
N ILE A 323 17.81 14.73 -31.72
CA ILE A 323 18.13 13.32 -31.61
C ILE A 323 16.84 12.59 -31.30
N GLU A 324 16.47 11.67 -32.18
CA GLU A 324 15.30 10.83 -32.03
C GLU A 324 15.71 9.36 -31.99
N TYR A 325 14.91 8.54 -31.31
CA TYR A 325 15.02 7.09 -31.40
C TYR A 325 13.64 6.45 -31.52
N ARG A 326 13.52 5.49 -32.44
CA ARG A 326 12.35 4.62 -32.60
C ARG A 326 12.81 3.19 -32.50
N ILE A 327 12.19 2.39 -31.62
CA ILE A 327 12.50 0.97 -31.51
C ILE A 327 12.42 0.25 -32.85
N THR A 328 13.29 -0.73 -33.03
CA THR A 328 13.41 -1.52 -34.26
C THR A 328 12.76 -2.88 -34.12
N GLY A 329 12.69 -3.64 -35.23
CA GLY A 329 12.30 -5.03 -35.19
C GLY A 329 13.24 -5.91 -34.33
N ASN A 330 14.51 -5.55 -34.18
CA ASN A 330 15.43 -6.25 -33.28
C ASN A 330 15.06 -5.99 -31.82
N ASP A 331 14.79 -4.74 -31.44
CA ASP A 331 14.39 -4.37 -30.07
C ASP A 331 13.11 -5.09 -29.66
N TYR A 332 12.10 -5.12 -30.54
CA TYR A 332 10.85 -5.86 -30.32
C TYR A 332 11.09 -7.35 -30.06
N ASN A 333 11.95 -8.00 -30.88
CA ASN A 333 12.29 -9.40 -30.70
C ASN A 333 13.07 -9.65 -29.39
N ARG A 334 14.00 -8.77 -29.01
CA ARG A 334 14.73 -8.85 -27.75
C ARG A 334 13.82 -8.67 -26.55
N LEU A 335 12.84 -7.78 -26.64
CA LEU A 335 11.84 -7.57 -25.60
C LEU A 335 10.98 -8.83 -25.38
N ILE A 336 10.55 -9.50 -26.46
CA ILE A 336 9.84 -10.78 -26.37
C ILE A 336 10.71 -11.84 -25.67
N THR A 337 11.98 -11.95 -26.07
CA THR A 337 12.93 -12.89 -25.44
C THR A 337 13.10 -12.59 -23.95
N TRP A 338 13.31 -11.32 -23.58
CA TRP A 338 13.43 -10.90 -22.19
C TRP A 338 12.17 -11.23 -21.39
N GLN A 339 10.99 -10.87 -21.89
CA GLN A 339 9.72 -11.09 -21.18
C GLN A 339 9.48 -12.59 -20.92
N ASN A 340 9.77 -13.44 -21.91
CA ASN A 340 9.66 -14.89 -21.77
C ASN A 340 10.65 -15.44 -20.73
N ALA A 341 11.91 -14.98 -20.77
CA ALA A 341 12.93 -15.41 -19.81
C ALA A 341 12.57 -14.96 -18.38
N MET A 342 12.14 -13.69 -18.21
CA MET A 342 11.74 -13.15 -16.92
C MET A 342 10.57 -13.95 -16.32
N ARG A 343 9.54 -14.27 -17.09
CA ARG A 343 8.42 -15.11 -16.64
C ARG A 343 8.85 -16.54 -16.27
N ALA A 344 9.74 -17.13 -17.07
CA ALA A 344 10.25 -18.48 -16.81
C ALA A 344 11.10 -18.55 -15.54
N SER A 345 11.90 -17.51 -15.27
CA SER A 345 12.75 -17.43 -14.07
C SER A 345 11.99 -17.01 -12.80
N ASN A 346 10.79 -16.44 -12.93
CA ASN A 346 9.99 -15.95 -11.81
C ASN A 346 8.56 -16.49 -11.90
N THR A 347 8.31 -17.67 -11.32
CA THR A 347 7.01 -18.37 -11.42
C THR A 347 5.85 -17.56 -10.84
N ASN A 348 6.09 -16.77 -9.81
CA ASN A 348 5.10 -15.86 -9.23
C ASN A 348 4.83 -14.62 -10.09
N ALA A 349 5.65 -14.35 -11.10
CA ALA A 349 5.50 -13.26 -12.07
C ALA A 349 5.11 -13.77 -13.47
N ALA A 350 4.70 -15.04 -13.61
CA ALA A 350 4.36 -15.66 -14.88
C ALA A 350 3.19 -14.99 -15.63
N GLN A 351 2.41 -14.14 -14.96
CA GLN A 351 1.31 -13.37 -15.58
C GLN A 351 1.75 -11.98 -16.07
N ILE A 352 2.99 -11.54 -15.81
CA ILE A 352 3.46 -10.23 -16.25
C ILE A 352 3.53 -10.21 -17.78
N GLU A 353 2.78 -9.27 -18.35
CA GLU A 353 2.74 -8.98 -19.78
C GLU A 353 2.62 -7.46 -19.95
N LEU A 354 3.51 -6.86 -20.73
CA LEU A 354 3.45 -5.42 -21.01
C LEU A 354 2.18 -5.09 -21.80
N GLU A 355 1.62 -3.91 -21.57
CA GLU A 355 0.50 -3.36 -22.35
C GLU A 355 1.00 -2.18 -23.17
N MET A 356 0.90 -2.29 -24.49
CA MET A 356 1.51 -1.43 -25.49
C MET A 356 0.47 -0.45 -26.08
N PRO A 357 0.47 0.82 -25.66
CA PRO A 357 -0.21 1.90 -26.36
C PRO A 357 0.55 2.19 -27.66
N TYR A 358 -0.14 2.22 -28.79
CA TYR A 358 0.49 2.42 -30.11
C TYR A 358 -0.12 3.56 -30.91
N ASN A 359 0.73 4.13 -31.78
CA ASN A 359 0.42 5.22 -32.70
C ASN A 359 0.45 4.71 -34.15
N GLY A 360 -0.72 4.57 -34.74
CA GLY A 360 -0.92 3.90 -36.03
C GLY A 360 -0.32 4.66 -37.21
N VAL A 361 0.01 5.93 -37.09
CA VAL A 361 0.74 6.66 -38.14
C VAL A 361 2.07 5.99 -38.46
N GLY A 362 2.66 5.30 -37.49
CA GLY A 362 3.95 4.61 -37.66
C GLY A 362 3.96 3.47 -38.67
N VAL A 363 2.80 2.99 -39.13
CA VAL A 363 2.70 1.97 -40.19
C VAL A 363 2.37 2.54 -41.58
N SER A 364 2.27 3.86 -41.71
CA SER A 364 1.88 4.52 -42.96
C SER A 364 2.95 4.51 -44.07
N GLY A 365 4.17 4.08 -43.73
CA GLY A 365 5.32 4.13 -44.64
C GLY A 365 6.16 5.40 -44.55
N ILE A 366 5.88 6.28 -43.57
CA ILE A 366 6.67 7.51 -43.32
C ILE A 366 8.11 7.23 -42.89
N TYR A 367 8.39 6.07 -42.29
CA TYR A 367 9.72 5.71 -41.82
C TYR A 367 10.43 4.79 -42.83
N PRO A 368 11.61 5.19 -43.37
CA PRO A 368 12.37 4.32 -44.25
C PRO A 368 12.89 3.10 -43.49
N ASN A 369 12.99 1.96 -44.18
CA ASN A 369 13.50 0.69 -43.61
C ASN A 369 12.78 0.23 -42.33
N ASP A 370 11.45 0.34 -42.29
CA ASP A 370 10.64 -0.03 -41.12
C ASP A 370 10.66 -1.54 -40.81
N THR A 371 11.67 -1.96 -40.05
CA THR A 371 11.81 -3.33 -39.55
C THR A 371 10.84 -3.64 -38.41
N LEU A 372 10.32 -2.62 -37.73
CA LEU A 372 9.43 -2.79 -36.58
C LEU A 372 8.06 -3.31 -37.03
N THR A 373 7.44 -2.69 -38.04
CA THR A 373 6.14 -3.11 -38.55
C THR A 373 6.17 -4.57 -39.03
N ALA A 374 7.23 -4.97 -39.73
CA ALA A 374 7.41 -6.35 -40.16
C ALA A 374 7.54 -7.32 -38.96
N ALA A 375 8.32 -6.95 -37.94
CA ALA A 375 8.49 -7.77 -36.74
C ALA A 375 7.16 -7.92 -35.95
N ILE A 376 6.41 -6.83 -35.78
CA ILE A 376 5.11 -6.83 -35.12
C ILE A 376 4.12 -7.71 -35.89
N ARG A 377 4.00 -7.56 -37.21
CA ARG A 377 3.13 -8.42 -38.04
C ARG A 377 3.48 -9.90 -37.93
N SER A 378 4.77 -10.24 -37.76
CA SER A 378 5.19 -11.63 -37.58
C SER A 378 4.83 -12.21 -36.21
N LYS A 379 4.68 -11.37 -35.19
CA LYS A 379 4.40 -11.77 -33.80
C LYS A 379 3.44 -10.77 -33.12
N PRO A 380 2.19 -10.62 -33.58
CA PRO A 380 1.32 -9.52 -33.16
C PRO A 380 0.77 -9.67 -31.73
N ASN A 381 0.80 -10.88 -31.17
CA ASN A 381 0.07 -11.23 -29.94
C ASN A 381 0.97 -11.55 -28.74
N GLN A 382 2.14 -10.93 -28.69
CA GLN A 382 3.13 -11.11 -27.60
C GLN A 382 2.91 -10.17 -26.40
N PHE A 383 2.09 -9.13 -26.61
CA PHE A 383 1.77 -8.08 -25.66
C PHE A 383 0.26 -7.75 -25.70
N LYS A 384 -0.24 -7.08 -24.66
CA LYS A 384 -1.57 -6.45 -24.66
C LYS A 384 -1.49 -5.15 -25.48
N TRP A 385 -2.55 -4.74 -26.16
CA TRP A 385 -2.54 -3.53 -27.00
C TRP A 385 -3.71 -2.60 -26.69
N ILE A 386 -3.43 -1.29 -26.66
CA ILE A 386 -4.45 -0.24 -26.52
C ILE A 386 -4.11 0.94 -27.45
N SER A 387 -5.07 1.84 -27.70
CA SER A 387 -4.79 2.99 -28.56
C SER A 387 -3.98 4.05 -27.83
N HIS A 388 -3.05 4.69 -28.55
CA HIS A 388 -2.42 5.94 -28.13
C HIS A 388 -2.72 7.08 -29.12
N THR A 389 -3.91 7.06 -29.75
CA THR A 389 -4.29 7.84 -30.94
C THR A 389 -3.50 7.47 -32.20
N TYR A 390 -3.82 8.06 -33.36
CA TYR A 390 -3.17 7.69 -34.62
C TYR A 390 -1.85 8.46 -34.81
N GLU A 391 -1.88 9.79 -34.69
CA GLU A 391 -0.75 10.70 -34.94
C GLU A 391 -0.10 11.28 -33.67
N HIS A 392 -0.53 10.86 -32.48
CA HIS A 392 -0.11 11.48 -31.21
C HIS A 392 -0.53 12.97 -31.12
N GLU A 393 -1.69 13.32 -31.70
CA GLU A 393 -2.24 14.67 -31.64
C GLU A 393 -2.76 14.99 -30.23
N LEU A 394 -2.36 16.13 -29.66
CA LEU A 394 -2.83 16.58 -28.35
C LEU A 394 -4.34 16.76 -28.32
N LEU A 395 -4.97 16.23 -27.27
CA LEU A 395 -6.42 16.17 -27.13
C LEU A 395 -7.01 17.35 -26.34
N THR A 396 -6.18 18.31 -25.93
CA THR A 396 -6.62 19.47 -25.13
C THR A 396 -7.61 20.36 -25.88
N ASP A 397 -7.29 20.71 -27.13
CA ASP A 397 -8.11 21.62 -27.96
C ASP A 397 -8.63 20.94 -29.25
N ILE A 398 -8.47 19.63 -29.36
CA ILE A 398 -8.90 18.86 -30.53
C ILE A 398 -10.43 18.95 -30.71
N SER A 399 -10.86 19.08 -31.97
CA SER A 399 -12.28 18.99 -32.31
C SER A 399 -12.80 17.56 -32.18
N TYR A 400 -14.12 17.40 -32.00
CA TYR A 400 -14.75 16.08 -32.00
C TYR A 400 -14.41 15.25 -33.25
N THR A 401 -14.49 15.88 -34.43
CA THR A 401 -14.25 15.21 -35.72
C THR A 401 -12.83 14.69 -35.81
N ASN A 402 -11.84 15.49 -35.40
CA ASN A 402 -10.44 15.08 -35.40
C ASN A 402 -10.18 13.99 -34.36
N ALA A 403 -10.70 14.12 -33.14
CA ALA A 403 -10.59 13.09 -32.11
C ALA A 403 -11.17 11.74 -32.57
N LEU A 404 -12.36 11.75 -33.17
CA LEU A 404 -12.97 10.53 -33.71
C LEU A 404 -12.14 9.93 -34.85
N ALA A 405 -11.54 10.76 -35.70
CA ALA A 405 -10.64 10.32 -36.76
C ALA A 405 -9.36 9.68 -36.19
N GLN A 406 -8.73 10.30 -35.18
CA GLN A 406 -7.56 9.76 -34.48
C GLN A 406 -7.86 8.35 -33.93
N LEU A 407 -9.00 8.18 -33.24
CA LEU A 407 -9.40 6.88 -32.68
C LEU A 407 -9.74 5.83 -33.76
N SER A 408 -10.51 6.24 -34.77
CA SER A 408 -10.98 5.34 -35.82
C SER A 408 -9.85 4.83 -36.71
N LYS A 409 -8.96 5.72 -37.15
CA LYS A 409 -7.77 5.34 -37.93
C LYS A 409 -6.88 4.39 -37.15
N ASN A 410 -6.64 4.67 -35.86
CA ASN A 410 -5.80 3.81 -35.03
C ASN A 410 -6.39 2.40 -34.91
N HIS A 411 -7.70 2.30 -34.66
CA HIS A 411 -8.37 1.01 -34.60
C HIS A 411 -8.30 0.22 -35.91
N THR A 412 -8.42 0.87 -37.06
CA THR A 412 -8.19 0.22 -38.35
C THR A 412 -6.77 -0.35 -38.45
N VAL A 413 -5.75 0.35 -37.94
CA VAL A 413 -4.38 -0.17 -37.89
C VAL A 413 -4.28 -1.41 -36.99
N ALA A 414 -4.88 -1.43 -35.80
CA ALA A 414 -4.91 -2.64 -34.97
C ALA A 414 -5.52 -3.85 -35.71
N GLN A 415 -6.59 -3.64 -36.48
CA GLN A 415 -7.20 -4.69 -37.29
C GLN A 415 -6.26 -5.16 -38.42
N GLN A 416 -5.58 -4.23 -39.10
CA GLN A 416 -4.62 -4.53 -40.17
C GLN A 416 -3.38 -5.28 -39.67
N LEU A 417 -2.94 -5.01 -38.43
CA LEU A 417 -1.82 -5.69 -37.79
C LEU A 417 -2.20 -7.01 -37.11
N GLY A 418 -3.50 -7.29 -36.96
CA GLY A 418 -3.99 -8.55 -36.39
C GLY A 418 -3.80 -8.67 -34.88
N PHE A 419 -3.91 -7.56 -34.13
CA PHE A 419 -3.81 -7.57 -32.67
C PHE A 419 -5.02 -8.25 -32.04
N SER A 420 -4.88 -9.51 -31.62
CA SER A 420 -5.95 -10.27 -30.96
C SER A 420 -6.14 -9.89 -29.49
N LYS A 421 -5.12 -9.29 -28.86
CA LYS A 421 -5.15 -8.77 -27.49
C LYS A 421 -5.36 -7.24 -27.43
N TYR A 422 -6.02 -6.67 -28.45
CA TYR A 422 -6.33 -5.24 -28.50
C TYR A 422 -7.65 -4.93 -27.78
N GLN A 423 -7.61 -4.01 -26.81
CA GLN A 423 -8.81 -3.54 -26.11
C GLN A 423 -9.26 -2.19 -26.68
N LYS A 424 -10.34 -2.21 -27.49
CA LYS A 424 -10.87 -1.01 -28.16
C LYS A 424 -11.38 0.06 -27.20
N ASP A 425 -11.88 -0.34 -26.04
CA ASP A 425 -12.54 0.57 -25.08
C ASP A 425 -11.56 1.29 -24.14
N SER A 426 -10.26 1.08 -24.34
CA SER A 426 -9.21 1.61 -23.48
C SER A 426 -8.18 2.34 -24.33
N MET A 427 -7.72 3.49 -23.85
CA MET A 427 -6.67 4.27 -24.50
C MET A 427 -5.81 5.01 -23.49
N ILE A 428 -4.61 5.39 -23.93
CA ILE A 428 -3.79 6.39 -23.25
C ILE A 428 -3.80 7.64 -24.11
N GLN A 429 -4.02 8.79 -23.51
CA GLN A 429 -4.03 10.07 -24.20
C GLN A 429 -2.60 10.55 -24.44
N PRO A 430 -2.26 11.07 -25.63
CA PRO A 430 -1.00 11.75 -25.90
C PRO A 430 -0.72 12.79 -24.80
N GLU A 431 0.40 12.64 -24.09
CA GLU A 431 0.79 13.49 -22.95
C GLU A 431 -0.30 13.65 -21.86
N ILE A 432 -1.17 12.64 -21.68
CA ILE A 432 -2.29 12.70 -20.72
C ILE A 432 -3.25 13.90 -20.98
N SER A 433 -3.31 14.36 -22.23
CA SER A 433 -4.14 15.51 -22.64
C SER A 433 -5.65 15.20 -22.72
N GLY A 434 -6.46 16.23 -22.87
CA GLY A 434 -7.90 16.12 -23.16
C GLY A 434 -8.81 15.73 -21.98
N LEU A 435 -8.28 15.57 -20.75
CA LEU A 435 -9.07 15.19 -19.58
C LEU A 435 -10.27 16.12 -19.27
N ASN A 436 -10.17 17.39 -19.67
CA ASN A 436 -11.22 18.40 -19.50
C ASN A 436 -11.83 18.87 -20.84
N ASN A 437 -11.52 18.21 -21.96
CA ASN A 437 -12.08 18.58 -23.26
C ASN A 437 -13.40 17.84 -23.52
N PRO A 438 -14.56 18.53 -23.50
CA PRO A 438 -15.86 17.88 -23.72
C PRO A 438 -16.02 17.32 -25.13
N GLU A 439 -15.41 17.92 -26.15
CA GLU A 439 -15.51 17.45 -27.54
C GLU A 439 -14.72 16.15 -27.74
N PHE A 440 -13.51 16.06 -27.20
CA PHE A 440 -12.76 14.80 -27.16
C PHE A 440 -13.54 13.73 -26.39
N LEU A 441 -14.02 14.02 -25.18
CA LEU A 441 -14.71 13.02 -24.36
C LEU A 441 -16.03 12.55 -24.98
N ARG A 442 -16.71 13.42 -25.73
CA ARG A 442 -17.86 13.05 -26.57
C ARG A 442 -17.45 12.09 -27.69
N ALA A 443 -16.38 12.39 -28.43
CA ALA A 443 -15.84 11.51 -29.47
C ALA A 443 -15.39 10.15 -28.91
N ALA A 444 -14.70 10.16 -27.77
CA ALA A 444 -14.23 8.97 -27.08
C ALA A 444 -15.41 8.05 -26.70
N LYS A 445 -16.47 8.60 -26.09
CA LYS A 445 -17.70 7.84 -25.80
C LYS A 445 -18.33 7.25 -27.06
N ASP A 446 -18.53 8.06 -28.09
CA ASP A 446 -19.22 7.64 -29.32
C ASP A 446 -18.42 6.55 -30.06
N PHE A 447 -17.09 6.60 -29.99
CA PHE A 447 -16.21 5.56 -30.50
C PHE A 447 -16.26 4.25 -29.69
N GLY A 448 -16.52 4.36 -28.39
CA GLY A 448 -16.65 3.24 -27.46
C GLY A 448 -15.60 3.20 -26.34
N ILE A 449 -14.81 4.26 -26.13
CA ILE A 449 -13.89 4.36 -25.00
C ILE A 449 -14.66 4.39 -23.68
N ARG A 450 -14.16 3.64 -22.71
CA ARG A 450 -14.64 3.53 -21.33
C ARG A 450 -13.56 3.87 -20.31
N TYR A 451 -12.29 3.65 -20.65
CA TYR A 451 -11.18 3.80 -19.71
C TYR A 451 -10.08 4.67 -20.30
N ILE A 452 -9.78 5.77 -19.62
CA ILE A 452 -8.67 6.67 -19.94
C ILE A 452 -7.81 6.89 -18.69
N LEU A 453 -6.62 7.47 -18.85
CA LEU A 453 -5.68 7.65 -17.74
C LEU A 453 -5.57 9.09 -17.27
N SER A 454 -5.10 9.25 -16.03
CA SER A 454 -4.62 10.51 -15.47
C SER A 454 -3.24 10.35 -14.86
N ASP A 455 -2.52 11.45 -14.63
CA ASP A 455 -1.19 11.44 -14.04
C ASP A 455 -1.24 11.76 -12.53
N THR A 456 -0.85 10.78 -11.71
CA THR A 456 -0.82 10.92 -10.24
C THR A 456 0.17 11.96 -9.72
N SER A 457 1.13 12.46 -10.53
CA SER A 457 1.97 13.59 -10.10
C SER A 457 1.20 14.91 -10.06
N GLN A 458 0.13 15.03 -10.84
CA GLN A 458 -0.66 16.24 -10.94
C GLN A 458 -1.64 16.37 -9.77
N PRO A 459 -1.76 17.55 -9.12
CA PRO A 459 -2.73 17.77 -8.06
C PRO A 459 -4.16 17.46 -8.53
N GLY A 460 -4.91 16.69 -7.73
CA GLY A 460 -6.31 16.33 -8.03
C GLY A 460 -6.49 15.11 -8.93
N TRP A 461 -5.40 14.54 -9.49
CA TRP A 461 -5.45 13.41 -10.42
C TRP A 461 -4.99 12.06 -9.81
N LYS A 462 -4.86 12.02 -8.48
CA LYS A 462 -4.60 10.79 -7.73
C LYS A 462 -5.90 10.01 -7.47
N ASN A 463 -5.78 8.76 -7.06
CA ASN A 463 -6.94 7.98 -6.64
C ASN A 463 -7.64 8.67 -5.45
N PRO A 464 -8.98 8.81 -5.47
CA PRO A 464 -9.75 9.34 -4.33
C PRO A 464 -9.62 8.47 -3.06
N SER A 465 -9.46 7.16 -3.26
CA SER A 465 -9.14 6.17 -2.23
C SER A 465 -8.29 5.06 -2.87
N PRO A 466 -7.61 4.20 -2.08
CA PRO A 466 -6.80 3.14 -2.65
C PRO A 466 -7.55 2.25 -3.65
N ASN A 467 -6.91 1.99 -4.80
CA ASN A 467 -7.44 1.14 -5.88
C ASN A 467 -8.80 1.59 -6.45
N THR A 468 -9.11 2.89 -6.44
CA THR A 468 -10.28 3.46 -7.12
C THR A 468 -9.90 4.47 -8.20
N GLY A 469 -10.65 4.52 -9.30
CA GLY A 469 -10.62 5.62 -10.25
C GLY A 469 -11.65 6.69 -9.90
N PHE A 470 -12.01 7.50 -10.88
CA PHE A 470 -13.13 8.45 -10.79
C PHE A 470 -13.73 8.68 -12.18
N TYR A 471 -15.04 8.90 -12.24
CA TYR A 471 -15.71 9.16 -13.52
C TYR A 471 -15.45 10.59 -13.98
N SER A 472 -15.29 10.77 -15.29
CA SER A 472 -15.16 12.11 -15.89
C SER A 472 -16.40 12.95 -15.58
N LEU A 473 -16.19 14.20 -15.18
CA LEU A 473 -17.27 15.17 -14.94
C LEU A 473 -17.98 15.60 -16.23
N HIS A 474 -17.27 15.59 -17.36
CA HIS A 474 -17.82 15.94 -18.67
C HIS A 474 -18.44 14.74 -19.37
N GLN A 475 -17.99 13.51 -19.07
CA GLN A 475 -18.55 12.28 -19.61
C GLN A 475 -18.58 11.14 -18.58
N PRO A 476 -19.62 11.06 -17.73
CA PRO A 476 -19.69 10.10 -16.63
C PRO A 476 -19.68 8.62 -17.03
N SER A 477 -19.83 8.29 -18.32
CA SER A 477 -19.66 6.92 -18.82
C SER A 477 -18.21 6.51 -19.08
N ILE A 478 -17.25 7.40 -18.84
CA ILE A 478 -15.80 7.16 -18.95
C ILE A 478 -15.20 7.24 -17.55
N LEU A 479 -14.49 6.17 -17.17
CA LEU A 479 -13.71 6.10 -15.95
C LEU A 479 -12.28 6.56 -16.23
N ILE A 480 -11.79 7.46 -15.38
CA ILE A 480 -10.42 7.94 -15.37
C ILE A 480 -9.65 7.11 -14.33
N ILE A 481 -8.61 6.44 -14.79
CA ILE A 481 -7.74 5.56 -14.00
C ILE A 481 -6.43 6.33 -13.71
N PRO A 482 -6.06 6.53 -12.44
CA PRO A 482 -4.77 7.13 -12.11
C PRO A 482 -3.59 6.21 -12.49
N ARG A 483 -2.54 6.80 -13.09
CA ARG A 483 -1.29 6.14 -13.46
C ARG A 483 -0.10 6.80 -12.77
N TYR A 484 0.89 6.00 -12.36
CA TYR A 484 2.14 6.51 -11.81
C TYR A 484 3.11 6.95 -12.92
N PRO A 485 3.67 8.17 -12.88
CA PRO A 485 4.85 8.50 -13.66
C PRO A 485 6.10 7.85 -13.06
N THR A 486 7.19 7.83 -13.82
CA THR A 486 8.47 7.29 -13.36
C THR A 486 9.60 8.27 -13.63
N ASN A 487 10.71 8.08 -12.92
CA ASN A 487 11.96 8.75 -13.28
C ASN A 487 12.75 7.97 -14.34
N LEU A 488 12.18 6.89 -14.93
CA LEU A 488 12.67 6.34 -16.20
C LEU A 488 11.98 7.13 -17.31
N TYR A 489 12.58 8.26 -17.65
CA TYR A 489 11.97 9.31 -18.46
C TYR A 489 11.63 8.84 -19.88
N TYR A 490 10.75 9.57 -20.56
CA TYR A 490 10.26 9.22 -21.90
C TYR A 490 11.34 9.26 -22.98
N ASN A 491 12.36 10.08 -22.75
CA ASN A 491 13.39 10.50 -23.69
C ASN A 491 14.75 9.80 -23.43
N VAL A 492 14.76 8.64 -22.78
CA VAL A 492 16.01 7.90 -22.49
C VAL A 492 15.95 6.45 -22.96
N SER A 493 16.98 6.05 -23.70
CA SER A 493 17.10 4.75 -24.37
C SER A 493 18.34 3.95 -23.95
N THR A 494 19.31 4.58 -23.29
CA THR A 494 20.53 3.94 -22.80
C THR A 494 20.85 4.27 -21.33
N PRO A 495 21.66 3.43 -20.64
CA PRO A 495 22.05 3.72 -19.24
C PRO A 495 22.75 5.07 -19.07
N THR A 496 23.53 5.49 -20.06
CA THR A 496 24.23 6.79 -20.04
C THR A 496 23.26 7.96 -20.11
N GLU A 497 22.23 7.86 -20.96
CA GLU A 497 21.18 8.88 -21.09
C GLU A 497 20.41 9.00 -19.78
N TRP A 498 19.88 7.89 -19.28
CA TRP A 498 19.08 7.87 -18.04
C TRP A 498 19.88 8.37 -16.83
N LEU A 499 21.13 7.92 -16.68
CA LEU A 499 21.98 8.35 -15.57
C LEU A 499 22.31 9.84 -15.63
N SER A 500 22.52 10.37 -16.84
CA SER A 500 22.82 11.78 -17.06
C SER A 500 21.63 12.65 -16.65
N GLU A 501 20.44 12.36 -17.19
CA GLU A 501 19.24 13.15 -16.91
C GLU A 501 18.80 13.03 -15.44
N TYR A 502 18.85 11.82 -14.87
CA TYR A 502 18.53 11.63 -13.46
C TYR A 502 19.44 12.46 -12.54
N ASN A 503 20.75 12.46 -12.80
CA ASN A 503 21.69 13.26 -12.02
C ASN A 503 21.60 14.76 -12.33
N TYR A 504 21.16 15.15 -13.52
CA TYR A 504 20.84 16.54 -13.85
C TYR A 504 19.73 17.09 -12.94
N PHE A 505 18.74 16.27 -12.60
CA PHE A 505 17.72 16.62 -11.62
C PHE A 505 18.22 16.48 -10.17
N TYR A 506 18.71 15.30 -9.78
CA TYR A 506 18.73 14.92 -8.36
C TYR A 506 20.10 14.94 -7.68
N ALA A 507 21.20 15.08 -8.42
CA ALA A 507 22.53 15.14 -7.82
C ALA A 507 22.79 16.50 -7.14
N PRO A 508 23.88 16.66 -6.36
CA PRO A 508 24.30 17.96 -5.86
C PRO A 508 24.45 18.97 -7.01
N GLY A 509 23.77 20.11 -6.88
CA GLY A 509 23.75 21.16 -7.90
C GLY A 509 22.76 20.93 -9.06
N GLY A 510 21.97 19.86 -9.03
CA GLY A 510 20.87 19.63 -9.98
C GLY A 510 19.66 20.53 -9.75
N LEU A 511 18.62 20.36 -10.57
CA LEU A 511 17.39 21.16 -10.47
C LEU A 511 16.57 20.88 -9.20
N PHE A 512 16.62 19.65 -8.70
CA PHE A 512 15.96 19.19 -7.48
C PHE A 512 16.92 18.35 -6.62
N PRO A 513 17.98 18.95 -6.04
CA PRO A 513 19.02 18.21 -5.33
C PRO A 513 18.42 17.35 -4.21
N THR A 514 18.61 16.04 -4.33
CA THR A 514 18.05 15.03 -3.41
C THR A 514 19.14 14.14 -2.84
N TRP A 515 20.15 13.81 -3.64
CA TRP A 515 21.27 12.96 -3.26
C TRP A 515 22.49 13.78 -2.87
N ASP A 516 23.32 13.23 -1.99
CA ASP A 516 24.57 13.83 -1.52
C ASP A 516 25.75 13.64 -2.49
N HIS A 517 25.57 12.82 -3.52
CA HIS A 517 26.52 12.61 -4.62
C HIS A 517 25.76 12.31 -5.94
N LYS A 518 26.49 12.34 -7.06
CA LYS A 518 25.96 11.83 -8.33
C LYS A 518 25.86 10.31 -8.23
N LEU A 519 24.67 9.76 -8.44
CA LEU A 519 24.46 8.32 -8.38
C LEU A 519 25.16 7.64 -9.57
N THR A 520 25.54 6.39 -9.37
CA THR A 520 25.85 5.42 -10.42
C THR A 520 24.58 4.79 -10.98
N TYR A 521 24.67 4.13 -12.14
CA TYR A 521 23.53 3.41 -12.74
C TYR A 521 22.95 2.35 -11.80
N SER A 522 23.80 1.60 -11.08
CA SER A 522 23.37 0.60 -10.10
C SER A 522 22.61 1.23 -8.93
N GLU A 523 23.07 2.37 -8.42
CA GLU A 523 22.40 3.09 -7.34
C GLU A 523 21.06 3.64 -7.79
N LEU A 524 21.00 4.27 -8.96
CA LEU A 524 19.77 4.74 -9.59
C LEU A 524 18.76 3.59 -9.74
N LEU A 525 19.18 2.47 -10.33
CA LEU A 525 18.33 1.29 -10.50
C LEU A 525 17.85 0.75 -9.16
N ASN A 526 18.70 0.75 -8.14
CA ASN A 526 18.33 0.38 -6.78
C ASN A 526 17.30 1.36 -6.18
N LYS A 527 17.41 2.68 -6.39
CA LYS A 527 16.41 3.63 -5.87
C LYS A 527 15.06 3.48 -6.56
N GLU A 528 15.04 3.42 -7.88
CA GLU A 528 13.80 3.37 -8.66
C GLU A 528 13.06 2.03 -8.47
N SER A 529 13.78 0.91 -8.42
CA SER A 529 13.16 -0.40 -8.11
C SER A 529 12.61 -0.48 -6.68
N GLU A 530 13.07 0.36 -5.75
CA GLU A 530 12.51 0.43 -4.40
C GLU A 530 11.15 1.16 -4.37
N ILE A 531 10.96 2.18 -5.22
CA ILE A 531 9.66 2.84 -5.40
C ILE A 531 8.64 1.83 -5.89
N TRP A 532 9.03 1.06 -6.91
CA TRP A 532 8.20 0.03 -7.51
C TRP A 532 7.86 -1.10 -6.55
N LEU A 533 8.84 -1.58 -5.78
CA LEU A 533 8.62 -2.55 -4.72
C LEU A 533 7.51 -2.07 -3.76
N ARG A 534 7.49 -0.79 -3.38
CA ARG A 534 6.45 -0.26 -2.49
C ARG A 534 5.05 -0.35 -3.11
N TYR A 535 4.88 -0.12 -4.41
CA TYR A 535 3.57 -0.30 -5.07
C TYR A 535 3.10 -1.76 -4.97
N LEU A 536 4.00 -2.72 -5.20
CA LEU A 536 3.68 -4.15 -5.07
C LEU A 536 3.30 -4.51 -3.64
N LEU A 537 4.08 -4.07 -2.66
CA LEU A 537 3.82 -4.33 -1.23
C LEU A 537 2.56 -3.62 -0.72
N LYS A 538 2.16 -2.54 -1.37
CA LYS A 538 0.90 -1.85 -1.14
C LYS A 538 -0.26 -2.48 -1.90
N PHE A 539 -0.13 -3.55 -2.67
CA PHE A 539 -1.26 -4.09 -3.45
C PHE A 539 -1.91 -3.04 -4.36
N ASP A 540 -1.10 -2.10 -4.86
CA ASP A 540 -1.57 -0.97 -5.65
C ASP A 540 -1.90 -1.44 -7.07
N LEU A 541 -3.09 -1.08 -7.54
CA LEU A 541 -3.63 -1.50 -8.82
C LEU A 541 -3.23 -0.56 -9.98
N ASN A 542 -2.75 0.65 -9.68
CA ASN A 542 -2.39 1.64 -10.71
C ASN A 542 -1.35 1.07 -11.69
N SER A 543 -1.49 1.43 -12.97
CA SER A 543 -0.43 1.20 -13.94
C SER A 543 0.73 2.18 -13.75
N VAL A 544 1.83 1.91 -14.45
CA VAL A 544 3.03 2.73 -14.40
C VAL A 544 3.52 3.07 -15.81
N MET A 545 3.82 4.35 -16.00
CA MET A 545 4.17 4.97 -17.28
C MET A 545 5.63 4.73 -17.69
N PHE A 546 5.80 4.42 -18.97
CA PHE A 546 7.07 4.37 -19.70
C PHE A 546 6.84 4.79 -21.15
N HIS A 547 7.89 4.75 -21.97
CA HIS A 547 7.80 5.03 -23.40
C HIS A 547 8.64 4.04 -24.21
N GLN A 548 8.46 4.03 -25.52
CA GLN A 548 9.10 3.08 -26.41
C GLN A 548 10.63 3.17 -26.36
N SER A 549 11.21 4.36 -26.16
CA SER A 549 12.67 4.53 -26.05
C SER A 549 13.27 3.65 -24.94
N ASN A 550 12.54 3.44 -23.83
CA ASN A 550 12.97 2.63 -22.69
C ASN A 550 13.11 1.13 -23.02
N LEU A 551 12.60 0.70 -24.18
CA LEU A 551 12.60 -0.68 -24.66
C LEU A 551 13.78 -1.01 -25.57
N ARG A 552 14.61 -0.01 -25.93
CA ARG A 552 15.83 -0.20 -26.73
C ARG A 552 16.69 -1.33 -26.16
N ALA A 553 17.12 -2.24 -27.02
CA ALA A 553 18.12 -3.25 -26.70
C ALA A 553 19.52 -2.62 -26.72
N TYR A 554 19.84 -1.80 -25.72
CA TYR A 554 21.01 -0.90 -25.73
C TYR A 554 22.37 -1.61 -25.84
N ASP A 555 22.43 -2.91 -25.53
CA ASP A 555 23.59 -3.78 -25.70
C ASP A 555 23.28 -5.04 -26.54
N ASN A 556 22.26 -4.95 -27.41
CA ASN A 556 21.65 -6.06 -28.15
C ASN A 556 20.98 -7.14 -27.28
N LYS A 557 20.77 -6.90 -25.98
CA LYS A 557 20.16 -7.89 -25.09
C LYS A 557 19.20 -7.26 -24.05
N ASN A 558 19.64 -6.23 -23.35
CA ASN A 558 18.98 -5.63 -22.20
C ASN A 558 18.32 -4.30 -22.59
N SER A 559 17.29 -3.92 -21.83
CA SER A 559 16.57 -2.65 -21.96
C SER A 559 16.40 -1.99 -20.59
N LEU A 560 16.24 -0.67 -20.54
CA LEU A 560 16.13 0.06 -19.26
C LEU A 560 14.90 -0.39 -18.47
N LEU A 561 13.77 -0.56 -19.16
CA LEU A 561 12.56 -1.12 -18.54
C LEU A 561 12.81 -2.54 -18.03
N GLY A 562 13.53 -3.36 -18.81
CA GLY A 562 13.86 -4.73 -18.45
C GLY A 562 14.71 -4.82 -17.19
N ASP A 563 15.72 -3.96 -17.06
CA ASP A 563 16.56 -3.82 -15.87
C ASP A 563 15.73 -3.44 -14.64
N LEU A 564 14.86 -2.43 -14.78
CA LEU A 564 14.04 -1.93 -13.67
C LEU A 564 13.06 -2.98 -13.15
N ILE A 565 12.37 -3.68 -14.05
CA ILE A 565 11.46 -4.77 -13.68
C ILE A 565 12.25 -5.92 -13.03
N ASN A 566 13.40 -6.32 -13.59
CA ASN A 566 14.24 -7.38 -13.03
C ASN A 566 14.71 -7.04 -11.61
N ALA A 567 15.21 -5.82 -11.39
CA ALA A 567 15.64 -5.35 -10.06
C ALA A 567 14.48 -5.31 -9.06
N THR A 568 13.29 -4.88 -9.50
CA THR A 568 12.07 -4.88 -8.67
C THR A 568 11.67 -6.29 -8.28
N LEU A 569 11.63 -7.22 -9.23
CA LEU A 569 11.27 -8.63 -8.98
C LEU A 569 12.28 -9.32 -8.08
N ALA A 570 13.58 -9.08 -8.25
CA ALA A 570 14.61 -9.62 -7.37
C ALA A 570 14.39 -9.18 -5.91
N LYS A 571 14.07 -7.90 -5.69
CA LYS A 571 13.73 -7.39 -4.36
C LYS A 571 12.45 -8.01 -3.82
N TYR A 572 11.39 -8.02 -4.62
CA TYR A 572 10.11 -8.59 -4.22
C TYR A 572 10.25 -10.07 -3.84
N ASN A 573 10.94 -10.88 -4.65
CA ASN A 573 11.15 -12.31 -4.42
C ASN A 573 12.06 -12.61 -3.23
N SER A 574 12.95 -11.68 -2.86
CA SER A 574 13.70 -11.82 -1.61
C SER A 574 12.82 -11.65 -0.38
N MET A 575 11.68 -10.96 -0.46
CA MET A 575 10.83 -10.65 0.71
C MET A 575 9.48 -11.38 0.71
N TYR A 576 8.93 -11.68 -0.46
CA TYR A 576 7.54 -12.04 -0.69
C TYR A 576 7.42 -13.21 -1.66
N LYS A 577 6.32 -13.96 -1.57
CA LYS A 577 6.06 -15.14 -2.41
C LYS A 577 4.72 -15.10 -3.15
N LEU A 578 3.94 -14.04 -3.00
CA LEU A 578 2.62 -13.99 -3.65
C LEU A 578 2.73 -13.86 -5.18
N PRO A 579 1.78 -14.45 -5.92
CA PRO A 579 1.66 -14.22 -7.36
C PRO A 579 1.38 -12.76 -7.68
N ILE A 580 2.08 -12.21 -8.66
CA ILE A 580 1.89 -10.88 -9.23
C ILE A 580 0.95 -11.01 -10.42
N ARG A 581 -0.13 -10.22 -10.44
CA ARG A 581 -1.07 -10.11 -11.55
C ARG A 581 -0.69 -8.95 -12.46
N SER A 582 -1.08 -9.04 -13.73
CA SER A 582 -0.87 -7.96 -14.70
C SER A 582 -2.13 -7.70 -15.54
N PRO A 583 -3.21 -7.16 -14.94
CA PRO A 583 -4.43 -6.82 -15.68
C PRO A 583 -4.15 -5.87 -16.87
N SER A 584 -5.01 -5.90 -17.87
CA SER A 584 -5.07 -4.85 -18.89
C SER A 584 -5.63 -3.54 -18.29
N GLN A 585 -5.48 -2.40 -18.96
CA GLN A 585 -6.13 -1.16 -18.54
C GLN A 585 -7.64 -1.32 -18.41
N HIS A 586 -8.25 -2.08 -19.33
CA HIS A 586 -9.66 -2.47 -19.27
C HIS A 586 -10.00 -3.18 -17.95
N ASP A 587 -9.25 -4.24 -17.62
CA ASP A 587 -9.48 -5.02 -16.40
C ASP A 587 -9.19 -4.20 -15.14
N THR A 588 -8.16 -3.36 -15.17
CA THR A 588 -7.86 -2.39 -14.10
C THR A 588 -9.04 -1.45 -13.88
N GLY A 589 -9.65 -0.94 -14.96
CA GLY A 589 -10.85 -0.11 -14.88
C GLY A 589 -12.04 -0.84 -14.26
N LEU A 590 -12.29 -2.09 -14.65
CA LEU A 590 -13.32 -2.94 -14.05
C LEU A 590 -13.07 -3.18 -12.56
N LEU A 591 -11.84 -3.50 -12.18
CA LEU A 591 -11.44 -3.73 -10.79
C LEU A 591 -11.59 -2.46 -9.95
N MET A 592 -11.19 -1.29 -10.47
CA MET A 592 -11.37 -0.02 -9.79
C MET A 592 -12.85 0.37 -9.64
N ALA A 593 -13.67 0.17 -10.67
CA ALA A 593 -15.11 0.41 -10.60
C ALA A 593 -15.81 -0.54 -9.61
N ALA A 594 -15.39 -1.82 -9.58
CA ALA A 594 -15.85 -2.77 -8.58
C ALA A 594 -15.44 -2.33 -7.16
N ARG A 595 -14.23 -1.80 -6.99
CA ARG A 595 -13.78 -1.27 -5.71
C ARG A 595 -14.57 -0.04 -5.26
N MET A 596 -14.87 0.88 -6.17
CA MET A 596 -15.74 2.03 -5.90
C MET A 596 -17.13 1.57 -5.46
N THR A 597 -17.70 0.60 -6.17
CA THR A 597 -19.01 0.00 -5.83
C THR A 597 -18.98 -0.65 -4.46
N TYR A 598 -17.92 -1.39 -4.14
CA TYR A 598 -17.73 -2.01 -2.83
C TYR A 598 -17.68 -0.96 -1.70
N ASN A 599 -16.88 0.09 -1.86
CA ASN A 599 -16.76 1.17 -0.89
C ASN A 599 -18.11 1.87 -0.63
N ASP A 600 -18.92 2.07 -1.67
CA ASP A 600 -20.23 2.74 -1.60
C ASP A 600 -21.40 1.80 -1.22
N SER A 601 -21.17 0.48 -1.19
CA SER A 601 -22.25 -0.52 -1.08
C SER A 601 -22.99 -0.54 0.26
N GLY A 602 -22.34 -0.05 1.33
CA GLY A 602 -22.80 -0.25 2.70
C GLY A 602 -22.78 -1.72 3.13
N VAL A 603 -22.02 -2.58 2.44
CA VAL A 603 -21.89 -4.00 2.82
C VAL A 603 -21.36 -4.12 4.25
N SER A 604 -22.00 -4.98 5.03
CA SER A 604 -21.57 -5.30 6.39
C SER A 604 -21.82 -6.77 6.69
N GLY A 605 -20.96 -7.33 7.54
CA GLY A 605 -21.05 -8.71 8.00
C GLY A 605 -21.21 -8.77 9.50
N ARG A 606 -21.90 -9.79 9.98
CA ARG A 606 -22.02 -10.12 11.40
C ARG A 606 -21.87 -11.63 11.57
N ILE A 607 -20.91 -12.03 12.38
CA ILE A 607 -20.75 -13.41 12.85
C ILE A 607 -21.87 -13.66 13.86
N VAL A 608 -22.67 -14.69 13.65
CA VAL A 608 -23.70 -15.17 14.58
C VAL A 608 -23.16 -16.43 15.23
N LEU A 609 -23.08 -16.40 16.56
CA LEU A 609 -22.51 -17.47 17.38
C LEU A 609 -23.63 -18.41 17.84
N GLY A 610 -23.39 -19.70 17.75
CA GLY A 610 -24.34 -20.74 18.12
C GLY A 610 -23.70 -22.12 18.12
N THR A 611 -24.52 -23.17 18.07
CA THR A 611 -24.02 -24.55 17.90
C THR A 611 -23.24 -24.72 16.58
N THR A 612 -23.61 -23.95 15.56
CA THR A 612 -22.84 -23.75 14.34
C THR A 612 -22.81 -22.25 14.05
N ASN A 613 -21.62 -21.70 13.85
CA ASN A 613 -21.47 -20.29 13.54
C ASN A 613 -21.92 -19.99 12.11
N SER A 614 -22.45 -18.78 11.89
CA SER A 614 -22.80 -18.28 10.57
C SER A 614 -22.38 -16.83 10.38
N ILE A 615 -22.22 -16.39 9.13
CA ILE A 615 -22.01 -14.99 8.77
C ILE A 615 -23.30 -14.49 8.14
N ALA A 616 -23.92 -13.48 8.76
CA ALA A 616 -25.01 -12.72 8.18
C ALA A 616 -24.45 -11.48 7.48
N LEU A 617 -24.59 -11.43 6.16
CA LEU A 617 -24.22 -10.31 5.31
C LEU A 617 -25.47 -9.48 4.99
N LYS A 618 -25.29 -8.16 4.91
CA LYS A 618 -26.31 -7.23 4.40
C LYS A 618 -25.67 -6.12 3.57
N THR A 619 -26.43 -5.55 2.66
CA THR A 619 -26.01 -4.44 1.78
C THR A 619 -27.05 -3.34 1.76
N VAL A 620 -26.66 -2.13 1.36
CA VAL A 620 -27.58 -1.03 1.04
C VAL A 620 -27.75 -0.95 -0.48
N LYS A 621 -26.64 -0.96 -1.22
CA LYS A 621 -26.58 -0.94 -2.69
C LYS A 621 -26.07 -2.28 -3.23
N PRO A 622 -26.38 -2.64 -4.49
CA PRO A 622 -25.91 -3.90 -5.07
C PRO A 622 -24.38 -3.94 -5.16
N VAL A 623 -23.79 -5.11 -4.91
CA VAL A 623 -22.33 -5.26 -4.85
C VAL A 623 -21.89 -6.70 -5.09
N LYS A 624 -20.67 -6.86 -5.60
CA LYS A 624 -19.89 -8.09 -5.54
C LYS A 624 -18.83 -7.94 -4.45
N ALA A 625 -19.16 -8.37 -3.23
CA ALA A 625 -18.31 -8.16 -2.06
C ALA A 625 -17.27 -9.29 -1.93
N PRO A 626 -15.96 -8.97 -1.86
CA PRO A 626 -14.95 -9.96 -1.55
C PRO A 626 -15.00 -10.33 -0.06
N LEU A 627 -14.96 -11.63 0.21
CA LEU A 627 -14.97 -12.20 1.54
C LEU A 627 -13.80 -13.19 1.65
N THR A 628 -12.71 -12.70 2.25
CA THR A 628 -11.48 -13.45 2.46
C THR A 628 -11.64 -14.47 3.59
N GLY A 629 -11.02 -15.63 3.47
CA GLY A 629 -11.04 -16.70 4.47
C GLY A 629 -12.27 -17.62 4.41
N ILE A 630 -13.19 -17.37 3.48
CA ILE A 630 -14.45 -18.08 3.38
C ILE A 630 -14.52 -18.85 2.06
N ASN A 631 -14.91 -20.12 2.13
CA ASN A 631 -15.14 -20.98 0.98
C ASN A 631 -16.65 -21.18 0.79
N TYR A 632 -17.28 -20.27 0.05
CA TYR A 632 -18.72 -20.29 -0.21
C TYR A 632 -19.04 -19.94 -1.67
N GLY A 633 -20.08 -20.56 -2.22
CA GLY A 633 -20.55 -20.33 -3.58
C GLY A 633 -19.61 -20.85 -4.68
N THR A 634 -19.89 -20.43 -5.91
CA THR A 634 -19.16 -20.82 -7.13
C THR A 634 -18.13 -19.78 -7.57
N ALA A 635 -18.40 -18.48 -7.32
CA ALA A 635 -17.47 -17.39 -7.59
C ALA A 635 -16.45 -17.28 -6.45
N LYS A 636 -15.36 -18.04 -6.54
CA LYS A 636 -14.29 -18.05 -5.56
C LYS A 636 -12.93 -18.31 -6.20
N GLU A 637 -11.89 -17.82 -5.57
CA GLU A 637 -10.51 -18.06 -5.95
C GLU A 637 -9.63 -18.35 -4.74
N THR A 638 -8.45 -18.92 -4.98
CA THR A 638 -7.41 -19.05 -3.96
C THR A 638 -6.23 -18.16 -4.33
N TYR A 639 -5.84 -17.28 -3.43
CA TYR A 639 -4.70 -16.38 -3.63
C TYR A 639 -3.80 -16.38 -2.39
N GLY A 640 -2.52 -16.68 -2.57
CA GLY A 640 -1.58 -16.75 -1.45
C GLY A 640 -1.91 -17.80 -0.40
N GLY A 641 -2.57 -18.91 -0.80
CA GLY A 641 -3.03 -19.96 0.11
C GLY A 641 -4.34 -19.67 0.83
N GLN A 642 -4.99 -18.54 0.57
CA GLN A 642 -6.25 -18.16 1.21
C GLN A 642 -7.39 -18.09 0.20
N THR A 643 -8.55 -18.65 0.56
CA THR A 643 -9.75 -18.57 -0.28
C THR A 643 -10.39 -17.19 -0.17
N ILE A 644 -10.84 -16.66 -1.30
CA ILE A 644 -11.60 -15.42 -1.40
C ILE A 644 -12.89 -15.74 -2.15
N SER A 645 -14.02 -15.66 -1.47
CA SER A 645 -15.35 -15.78 -2.09
C SER A 645 -15.83 -14.40 -2.53
N THR A 646 -16.42 -14.32 -3.73
CA THR A 646 -17.11 -13.12 -4.21
C THR A 646 -18.61 -13.29 -4.02
N ILE A 647 -19.18 -12.54 -3.08
CA ILE A 647 -20.60 -12.62 -2.73
C ILE A 647 -21.36 -11.54 -3.50
N SER A 648 -22.27 -11.96 -4.39
CA SER A 648 -23.17 -11.03 -5.09
C SER A 648 -24.44 -10.81 -4.28
N LEU A 649 -24.73 -9.56 -3.94
CA LEU A 649 -25.94 -9.16 -3.22
C LEU A 649 -26.60 -7.99 -3.96
N GLY A 650 -27.93 -8.00 -4.03
CA GLY A 650 -28.73 -6.89 -4.56
C GLY A 650 -28.79 -5.69 -3.61
N ALA A 651 -29.53 -4.65 -4.00
CA ALA A 651 -29.87 -3.54 -3.09
C ALA A 651 -30.70 -4.08 -1.90
N ASN A 652 -30.40 -3.63 -0.69
CA ASN A 652 -31.03 -4.13 0.56
C ASN A 652 -30.98 -5.67 0.70
N GLY A 653 -30.01 -6.32 0.06
CA GLY A 653 -29.88 -7.77 0.07
C GLY A 653 -29.36 -8.27 1.41
N THR A 654 -29.80 -9.47 1.80
CA THR A 654 -29.30 -10.18 2.98
C THR A 654 -28.95 -11.61 2.62
N LEU A 655 -27.90 -12.16 3.21
CA LEU A 655 -27.51 -13.56 3.04
C LEU A 655 -26.89 -14.09 4.32
N THR A 656 -27.25 -15.31 4.71
CA THR A 656 -26.58 -16.04 5.78
C THR A 656 -25.82 -17.21 5.21
N ILE A 657 -24.54 -17.32 5.56
CA ILE A 657 -23.65 -18.40 5.12
C ILE A 657 -22.96 -19.06 6.32
N PRO A 658 -22.47 -20.30 6.20
CA PRO A 658 -21.66 -20.92 7.26
C PRO A 658 -20.41 -20.07 7.58
N ALA A 659 -20.03 -20.01 8.86
CA ALA A 659 -18.82 -19.36 9.33
C ALA A 659 -17.81 -20.39 9.86
N PRO A 660 -16.50 -20.07 9.84
CA PRO A 660 -15.50 -20.78 10.63
C PRO A 660 -15.81 -20.73 12.14
N ALA A 661 -15.11 -21.58 12.89
CA ALA A 661 -15.10 -21.49 14.35
C ALA A 661 -14.58 -20.11 14.80
N TRP A 662 -15.12 -19.62 15.92
CA TRP A 662 -14.75 -18.33 16.52
C TRP A 662 -14.02 -18.53 17.84
#